data_AF-A0A7S3MB52-F1
#
_entry.id   AF-A0A7S3MB52-F1
#
_cell.length_a   1.000
_cell.length_b   1.000
_cell.length_c   1.000
_cell.angle_alpha   90.00
_cell.angle_beta   90.00
_cell.angle_gamma   90.00
#
_symmetry.space_group_name_H-M   'P 1'
#
loop_
_entity.id
_entity.type
_entity.pdbx_description
1 polymer ?
#
loop_
_entity_poly.entity_id
_entity_poly.type
_entity_poly.pdbx_seq_one_letter_code
_entity_poly.pdbx_strand_id
1 'polypeptide(L)'
;LLCAVLCIVSLLSSSGYRFHFALHRTMSSKLSQTAPTAQTAAENKPLNALHVKGVLVEGTQATFYEATLNNARNSILEDGVVRFDLLRGMENANEFLLVEVYKDASDHGKHRLTPHYNEWRPTVEPFMAQDRSVTKYETIFPEVSAWTKSESSSTEDTHGYKESRPWHAAPFESSTSTDSKHVRGGLLVRLIDAQVAAEKAQDFELVTKALCAVSLRESGVQRMDLLRSIDNNIPDAKQSITKYRIVKMFNSPSGEELHEMSAHYLAWRERVLPYLMAELVTESYTTLFPSPLYFHKPSTLMYGGEGQAFVQEQTRAPHCGDNTATEGDSVYWAGHRGLSTTNLASGMFGFQGPKILMGRGIAGKAVRDLLTNLKLKRPLIVTGSSGLKRNAALLAEIFHSKGDNSFDIAAHAVSIDGEPTVEDVEKFVSVAIAQGCDSVLSVGGGSALDAGKAVAALIPNHHRNIFDFLEVIGKGLPLEHDPLPFIAVPTTSGTGSEATKNAVLKSSQYGLKVSIRHEKMFPVAAVLDPTLTLSCPPSVTAHVGMDTLCQVVEPYLCCTPNPFVDALAKEGIVRASRSLRDAVADGATNLEAREDMAVASVMGGLCLANAKLGAVHGFAAVLGGRFENAPHGAICACLLPFVFEKNAQCLQEKAATGDGGSLLHDSVRLDALVKLARFQEVSRMMTGNSTADIAEGVRWLHGLMRDINIPSLSVLCPELGSIATQGTSAGVKVSLAQALENQALQAIITATMNASSTKGNPIVLSREQLTEVLLQAL
;
A
#
# COMPACT_ATOMS: atom_id res chain seq x y z
N LEU A 1 31.13 35.32 -22.35
CA LEU A 1 29.77 35.25 -21.74
C LEU A 1 29.80 35.28 -20.22
N LEU A 2 30.54 34.38 -19.55
CA LEU A 2 30.58 34.29 -18.07
C LEU A 2 31.02 35.59 -17.38
N CYS A 3 32.05 36.27 -17.89
CA CYS A 3 32.48 37.56 -17.34
C CYS A 3 31.46 38.69 -17.55
N ALA A 4 30.66 38.64 -18.62
CA ALA A 4 29.61 39.64 -18.87
C ALA A 4 28.44 39.46 -17.88
N VAL A 5 28.11 38.20 -17.54
CA VAL A 5 27.08 37.89 -16.52
C VAL A 5 27.54 38.34 -15.13
N LEU A 6 28.83 38.18 -14.79
CA LEU A 6 29.38 38.61 -13.51
C LEU A 6 29.43 40.14 -13.34
N CYS A 7 29.70 40.90 -14.42
CA CYS A 7 29.62 42.36 -14.38
C CYS A 7 28.19 42.86 -14.19
N ILE A 8 27.19 42.21 -14.80
CA ILE A 8 25.77 42.60 -14.66
C ILE A 8 25.26 42.32 -13.23
N VAL A 9 25.66 41.19 -12.62
CA VAL A 9 25.30 40.87 -11.22
C VAL A 9 25.94 41.84 -10.22
N SER A 10 27.15 42.33 -10.52
CA SER A 10 27.84 43.32 -9.67
C SER A 10 27.23 44.73 -9.80
N LEU A 11 26.68 45.08 -10.96
CA LEU A 11 25.97 46.35 -11.19
C LEU A 11 24.56 46.37 -10.60
N LEU A 12 23.92 45.20 -10.46
CA LEU A 12 22.56 45.08 -9.90
C LEU A 12 22.53 44.95 -8.36
N SER A 13 23.67 44.64 -7.73
CA SER A 13 23.78 44.54 -6.26
C SER A 13 24.01 45.89 -5.58
N SER A 14 24.37 46.94 -6.32
CA SER A 14 24.56 48.30 -5.78
C SER A 14 23.28 49.15 -5.73
N SER A 15 22.15 48.67 -6.26
CA SER A 15 20.89 49.44 -6.39
C SER A 15 19.76 49.03 -5.43
N GLY A 16 20.03 48.20 -4.43
CA GLY A 16 19.14 48.06 -3.26
C GLY A 16 17.83 47.28 -3.46
N TYR A 17 17.66 46.51 -4.53
CA TYR A 17 16.48 45.65 -4.72
C TYR A 17 16.76 44.19 -4.35
N ARG A 18 15.98 43.64 -3.39
CA ARG A 18 16.02 42.21 -3.02
C ARG A 18 15.10 41.40 -3.94
N PHE A 19 15.67 40.59 -4.83
CA PHE A 19 14.97 39.50 -5.53
C PHE A 19 15.46 38.15 -4.98
N HIS A 20 14.54 37.36 -4.39
CA HIS A 20 14.82 35.99 -3.96
C HIS A 20 14.71 35.04 -5.16
N PHE A 21 15.86 34.61 -5.71
CA PHE A 21 15.93 33.45 -6.60
C PHE A 21 16.82 32.36 -5.97
N ALA A 22 16.25 31.16 -5.88
CA ALA A 22 16.84 29.97 -5.28
C ALA A 22 17.91 29.35 -6.19
N LEU A 23 19.11 29.94 -6.21
CA LEU A 23 20.27 29.37 -6.92
C LEU A 23 21.54 29.23 -6.07
N HIS A 24 21.40 29.21 -4.74
CA HIS A 24 22.55 29.12 -3.82
C HIS A 24 22.76 27.73 -3.18
N ARG A 25 21.88 26.74 -3.43
CA ARG A 25 22.00 25.39 -2.82
C ARG A 25 22.78 24.37 -3.64
N THR A 26 22.97 24.59 -4.94
CA THR A 26 23.51 23.55 -5.84
C THR A 26 25.02 23.62 -6.06
N MET A 27 25.69 24.70 -5.61
CA MET A 27 27.14 24.89 -5.81
C MET A 27 27.97 24.77 -4.53
N SER A 28 27.36 24.83 -3.33
CA SER A 28 28.05 24.56 -2.06
C SER A 28 28.18 23.08 -1.71
N SER A 29 27.42 22.17 -2.34
CA SER A 29 27.47 20.74 -2.03
C SER A 29 28.64 19.98 -2.69
N LYS A 30 29.41 20.62 -3.59
CA LYS A 30 30.56 19.99 -4.28
C LYS A 30 31.94 20.43 -3.77
N LEU A 31 32.02 21.28 -2.74
CA LEU A 31 33.30 21.74 -2.16
C LEU A 31 33.40 21.57 -0.62
N SER A 32 32.51 20.79 -0.01
CA SER A 32 32.53 20.49 1.42
C SER A 32 32.71 18.98 1.66
N GLN A 33 33.86 18.43 1.26
CA GLN A 33 34.40 17.27 1.97
C GLN A 33 35.00 17.79 3.28
N THR A 34 34.15 18.08 4.25
CA THR A 34 34.58 18.28 5.64
C THR A 34 34.58 16.92 6.33
N ALA A 35 35.74 16.53 6.85
CA ALA A 35 35.87 15.37 7.74
C ALA A 35 34.81 15.42 8.85
N PRO A 36 34.22 14.29 9.25
CA PRO A 36 33.19 14.27 10.29
C PRO A 36 33.73 14.86 11.59
N THR A 37 32.92 15.70 12.24
CA THR A 37 33.21 16.23 13.58
C THR A 37 33.29 15.08 14.59
N ALA A 38 34.10 15.24 15.64
CA ALA A 38 34.39 14.19 16.62
C ALA A 38 33.13 13.60 17.33
N GLN A 39 32.00 14.31 17.29
CA GLN A 39 30.73 13.90 17.89
C GLN A 39 29.92 12.94 16.99
N THR A 40 29.92 13.14 15.67
CA THR A 40 29.27 12.21 14.71
C THR A 40 30.10 10.93 14.49
N ALA A 41 31.39 10.96 14.81
CA ALA A 41 32.24 9.77 14.81
C ALA A 41 31.97 8.84 16.02
N ALA A 42 31.42 9.36 17.12
CA ALA A 42 31.14 8.58 18.33
C ALA A 42 29.82 7.78 18.24
N GLU A 43 28.83 8.26 17.49
CA GLU A 43 27.49 7.65 17.38
C GLU A 43 27.41 6.44 16.42
N ASN A 44 28.47 6.16 15.65
CA ASN A 44 28.48 5.13 14.60
C ASN A 44 29.43 3.95 14.87
N LYS A 45 29.84 3.74 16.13
CA LYS A 45 30.73 2.62 16.50
C LYS A 45 29.96 1.28 16.47
N PRO A 46 30.48 0.22 15.83
CA PRO A 46 29.84 -1.10 15.83
C PRO A 46 29.55 -1.59 17.26
N LEU A 47 28.38 -2.20 17.45
CA LEU A 47 28.00 -2.84 18.72
C LEU A 47 28.79 -4.13 18.91
N ASN A 48 28.98 -4.52 20.17
CA ASN A 48 29.66 -5.77 20.52
C ASN A 48 28.60 -6.88 20.67
N ALA A 49 28.64 -7.87 19.79
CA ALA A 49 27.76 -9.03 19.84
C ALA A 49 28.54 -10.26 20.32
N LEU A 50 27.96 -11.00 21.27
CA LEU A 50 28.50 -12.24 21.82
C LEU A 50 27.49 -13.36 21.57
N HIS A 51 27.96 -14.44 20.98
CA HIS A 51 27.20 -15.67 20.82
C HIS A 51 27.76 -16.69 21.80
N VAL A 52 27.01 -16.99 22.87
CA VAL A 52 27.40 -17.95 23.91
C VAL A 52 26.68 -19.27 23.67
N LYS A 53 27.41 -20.25 23.15
CA LYS A 53 26.87 -21.57 22.81
C LYS A 53 27.22 -22.59 23.91
N GLY A 54 26.28 -23.47 24.23
CA GLY A 54 26.50 -24.52 25.21
C GLY A 54 25.62 -25.75 24.97
N VAL A 55 26.00 -26.85 25.62
CA VAL A 55 25.25 -28.11 25.62
C VAL A 55 24.88 -28.44 27.05
N LEU A 56 23.60 -28.73 27.29
CA LEU A 56 23.05 -29.03 28.60
C LEU A 56 23.18 -30.52 28.92
N VAL A 57 23.34 -30.84 30.20
CA VAL A 57 23.16 -32.20 30.71
C VAL A 57 21.71 -32.61 30.48
N GLU A 58 21.50 -33.81 29.94
CA GLU A 58 20.16 -34.32 29.65
C GLU A 58 19.27 -34.31 30.91
N GLY A 59 18.03 -33.81 30.77
CA GLY A 59 17.07 -33.69 31.87
C GLY A 59 17.14 -32.37 32.65
N THR A 60 18.13 -31.50 32.40
CA THR A 60 18.28 -30.21 33.09
C THR A 60 17.68 -29.02 32.35
N GLN A 61 17.08 -29.24 31.17
CA GLN A 61 16.70 -28.17 30.24
C GLN A 61 15.65 -27.22 30.81
N ALA A 62 14.60 -27.76 31.47
CA ALA A 62 13.53 -26.94 32.03
C ALA A 62 14.05 -25.94 33.08
N THR A 63 14.86 -26.43 34.03
CA THR A 63 15.47 -25.61 35.09
C THR A 63 16.47 -24.59 34.52
N PHE A 64 17.27 -25.00 33.52
CA PHE A 64 18.15 -24.09 32.82
C PHE A 64 17.37 -22.97 32.11
N TYR A 65 16.30 -23.30 31.40
CA TYR A 65 15.48 -22.31 30.70
C TYR A 65 14.82 -21.34 31.68
N GLU A 66 14.29 -21.81 32.80
CA GLU A 66 13.70 -20.94 33.81
C GLU A 66 14.72 -19.92 34.36
N ALA A 67 15.89 -20.39 34.81
CA ALA A 67 16.95 -19.53 35.32
C ALA A 67 17.43 -18.53 34.25
N THR A 68 17.59 -18.99 33.02
CA THR A 68 18.11 -18.17 31.91
C THR A 68 17.08 -17.17 31.39
N LEU A 69 15.79 -17.52 31.39
CA LEU A 69 14.70 -16.59 31.10
C LEU A 69 14.63 -15.48 32.13
N ASN A 70 14.85 -15.78 33.41
CA ASN A 70 14.95 -14.76 34.45
C ASN A 70 16.14 -13.82 34.20
N ASN A 71 17.31 -14.37 33.87
CA ASN A 71 18.47 -13.56 33.48
C ASN A 71 18.13 -12.65 32.29
N ALA A 72 17.66 -13.21 31.19
CA ALA A 72 17.35 -12.48 29.96
C ALA A 72 16.34 -11.34 30.15
N ARG A 73 15.27 -11.57 30.93
CA ARG A 73 14.25 -10.55 31.24
C ARG A 73 14.81 -9.35 32.00
N ASN A 74 15.80 -9.58 32.87
CA ASN A 74 16.46 -8.51 33.60
C ASN A 74 17.56 -7.85 32.76
N SER A 75 18.29 -8.61 31.95
CA SER A 75 19.33 -8.08 31.06
C SER A 75 18.78 -7.01 30.11
N ILE A 76 17.62 -7.22 29.49
CA ILE A 76 17.03 -6.25 28.53
C ILE A 76 16.61 -4.91 29.14
N LEU A 77 16.60 -4.82 30.48
CA LEU A 77 16.31 -3.58 31.22
C LEU A 77 17.58 -2.77 31.48
N GLU A 78 18.76 -3.35 31.30
CA GLU A 78 20.03 -2.64 31.46
C GLU A 78 20.29 -1.68 30.30
N ASP A 79 20.82 -0.49 30.61
CA ASP A 79 21.12 0.51 29.58
C ASP A 79 22.20 0.05 28.59
N GLY A 80 23.17 -0.73 29.04
CA GLY A 80 24.27 -1.23 28.21
C GLY A 80 23.91 -2.46 27.35
N VAL A 81 22.80 -3.14 27.64
CA VAL A 81 22.34 -4.32 26.92
C VAL A 81 21.34 -3.90 25.85
N VAL A 82 21.77 -3.97 24.61
CA VAL A 82 20.93 -3.69 23.44
C VAL A 82 20.01 -4.87 23.15
N ARG A 83 20.52 -6.10 23.31
CA ARG A 83 19.80 -7.32 22.96
C ARG A 83 20.22 -8.52 23.81
N PHE A 84 19.27 -9.41 24.09
CA PHE A 84 19.53 -10.66 24.80
C PHE A 84 18.51 -11.74 24.39
N ASP A 85 18.88 -12.63 23.47
CA ASP A 85 18.02 -13.74 23.03
C ASP A 85 18.44 -15.08 23.65
N LEU A 86 17.47 -15.94 23.93
CA LEU A 86 17.69 -17.35 24.28
C LEU A 86 17.11 -18.24 23.18
N LEU A 87 17.97 -19.03 22.56
CA LEU A 87 17.65 -19.94 21.47
C LEU A 87 17.92 -21.39 21.88
N ARG A 88 17.10 -22.32 21.37
CA ARG A 88 17.26 -23.77 21.52
C ARG A 88 17.57 -24.42 20.18
N GLY A 89 18.56 -25.31 20.14
CA GLY A 89 18.91 -26.08 18.95
C GLY A 89 17.74 -26.94 18.47
N MET A 90 17.56 -27.00 17.15
CA MET A 90 16.53 -27.85 16.55
C MET A 90 17.01 -29.27 16.28
N GLU A 91 18.30 -29.45 16.01
CA GLU A 91 18.91 -30.77 15.80
C GLU A 91 19.27 -31.45 17.12
N ASN A 92 19.69 -30.66 18.12
CA ASN A 92 19.96 -31.11 19.47
C ASN A 92 19.22 -30.23 20.47
N ALA A 93 18.19 -30.78 21.13
CA ALA A 93 17.38 -30.04 22.09
C ALA A 93 18.12 -29.68 23.39
N ASN A 94 19.30 -30.28 23.62
CA ASN A 94 20.20 -29.92 24.73
C ASN A 94 21.13 -28.76 24.37
N GLU A 95 21.21 -28.39 23.09
CA GLU A 95 21.99 -27.25 22.65
C GLU A 95 21.22 -25.95 22.85
N PHE A 96 21.89 -24.93 23.38
CA PHE A 96 21.36 -23.58 23.48
C PHE A 96 22.36 -22.56 22.94
N LEU A 97 21.82 -21.41 22.55
CA LEU A 97 22.60 -20.24 22.17
C LEU A 97 22.01 -18.99 22.83
N LEU A 98 22.87 -18.21 23.48
CA LEU A 98 22.57 -16.84 23.88
C LEU A 98 23.11 -15.89 22.83
N VAL A 99 22.28 -14.95 22.38
CA VAL A 99 22.69 -13.84 21.51
C VAL A 99 22.64 -12.56 22.32
N GLU A 100 23.80 -12.08 22.74
CA GLU A 100 23.96 -10.93 23.63
C GLU A 100 24.56 -9.77 22.82
N VAL A 101 23.94 -8.60 22.83
CA VAL A 101 24.47 -7.42 22.11
C VAL A 101 24.56 -6.24 23.06
N TYR A 102 25.73 -5.61 23.09
CA TYR A 102 26.09 -4.53 24.00
C TYR A 102 26.51 -3.28 23.23
N LYS A 103 26.23 -2.08 23.79
CA LYS A 103 26.68 -0.80 23.21
C LYS A 103 28.21 -0.78 23.08
N ASP A 104 28.93 -1.20 24.11
CA ASP A 104 30.37 -1.43 24.05
C ASP A 104 30.87 -2.61 24.90
N ALA A 105 32.16 -2.92 24.80
CA ALA A 105 32.79 -4.03 25.54
C ALA A 105 32.79 -3.83 27.07
N SER A 106 32.71 -2.59 27.55
CA SER A 106 32.62 -2.29 28.99
C SER A 106 31.25 -2.65 29.55
N ASP A 107 30.18 -2.54 28.75
CA ASP A 107 28.82 -2.88 29.14
C ASP A 107 28.63 -4.38 29.36
N HIS A 108 29.31 -5.24 28.58
CA HIS A 108 29.39 -6.67 28.90
C HIS A 108 30.05 -6.90 30.28
N GLY A 109 31.07 -6.11 30.62
CA GLY A 109 31.68 -6.13 31.95
C GLY A 109 30.69 -5.73 33.05
N LYS A 110 29.87 -4.70 32.83
CA LYS A 110 28.83 -4.24 33.76
C LYS A 110 27.73 -5.28 33.96
N HIS A 111 27.25 -5.90 32.87
CA HIS A 111 26.26 -6.97 32.92
C HIS A 111 26.72 -8.11 33.84
N ARG A 112 27.99 -8.50 33.76
CA ARG A 112 28.57 -9.56 34.62
C ARG A 112 28.65 -9.20 36.11
N LEU A 113 28.40 -7.96 36.48
CA LEU A 113 28.39 -7.49 37.87
C LEU A 113 26.96 -7.33 38.40
N THR A 114 25.92 -7.54 37.59
CA THR A 114 24.53 -7.37 38.04
C THR A 114 24.10 -8.48 38.99
N PRO A 115 23.13 -8.21 39.89
CA PRO A 115 22.62 -9.21 40.83
C PRO A 115 22.07 -10.46 40.11
N HIS A 116 21.29 -10.25 39.04
CA HIS A 116 20.66 -11.36 38.31
C HIS A 116 21.68 -12.23 37.55
N TYR A 117 22.75 -11.66 37.01
CA TYR A 117 23.83 -12.45 36.40
C TYR A 117 24.60 -13.26 37.45
N ASN A 118 24.90 -12.65 38.60
CA ASN A 118 25.61 -13.32 39.70
C ASN A 118 24.78 -14.43 40.36
N GLU A 119 23.46 -14.34 40.30
CA GLU A 119 22.54 -15.42 40.66
C GLU A 119 22.47 -16.51 39.58
N TRP A 120 22.34 -16.09 38.31
CA TRP A 120 22.19 -16.99 37.17
C TRP A 120 23.41 -17.88 36.96
N ARG A 121 24.63 -17.30 36.95
CA ARG A 121 25.86 -17.99 36.57
C ARG A 121 26.14 -19.27 37.40
N PRO A 122 26.18 -19.25 38.75
CA PRO A 122 26.40 -20.45 39.54
C PRO A 122 25.19 -21.40 39.48
N THR A 123 23.98 -20.89 39.23
CA THR A 123 22.76 -21.70 39.11
C THR A 123 22.81 -22.60 37.87
N VAL A 124 23.30 -22.10 36.74
CA VAL A 124 23.34 -22.86 35.48
C VAL A 124 24.62 -23.67 35.27
N GLU A 125 25.68 -23.40 36.03
CA GLU A 125 26.98 -24.08 35.90
C GLU A 125 26.87 -25.62 36.02
N PRO A 126 26.12 -26.20 36.97
CA PRO A 126 25.95 -27.66 37.07
C PRO A 126 25.19 -28.28 35.89
N PHE A 127 24.50 -27.48 35.08
CA PHE A 127 23.70 -27.96 33.95
C PHE A 127 24.51 -28.05 32.65
N MET A 128 25.76 -27.60 32.64
CA MET A 128 26.61 -27.63 31.45
C MET A 128 27.23 -29.02 31.27
N ALA A 129 26.95 -29.70 30.15
CA ALA A 129 27.60 -30.97 29.81
C ALA A 129 29.07 -30.79 29.38
N GLN A 130 29.42 -29.59 28.94
CA GLN A 130 30.75 -29.17 28.54
C GLN A 130 30.91 -27.66 28.72
N ASP A 131 32.15 -27.17 28.69
CA ASP A 131 32.42 -25.73 28.73
C ASP A 131 31.71 -24.99 27.58
N ARG A 132 31.12 -23.83 27.91
CA ARG A 132 30.47 -22.96 26.92
C ARG A 132 31.52 -22.34 26.01
N SER A 133 31.21 -22.25 24.73
CA SER A 133 32.00 -21.47 23.78
C SER A 133 31.41 -20.07 23.64
N VAL A 134 32.28 -19.08 23.48
CA VAL A 134 31.90 -17.69 23.25
C VAL A 134 32.57 -17.22 21.98
N THR A 135 31.78 -16.81 21.00
CA THR A 135 32.29 -16.17 19.78
C THR A 135 31.92 -14.69 19.80
N LYS A 136 32.91 -13.83 19.55
CA LYS A 136 32.75 -12.38 19.58
C LYS A 136 32.63 -11.81 18.18
N TYR A 137 31.67 -10.90 18.02
CA TYR A 137 31.39 -10.22 16.77
C TYR A 137 31.22 -8.72 16.95
N GLU A 138 31.43 -7.99 15.87
CA GLU A 138 30.95 -6.63 15.71
C GLU A 138 29.76 -6.62 14.75
N THR A 139 28.80 -5.73 15.02
CA THR A 139 27.60 -5.60 14.17
C THR A 139 27.92 -4.83 12.90
N ILE A 140 27.70 -5.47 11.76
CA ILE A 140 27.82 -4.86 10.43
C ILE A 140 26.46 -4.40 9.92
N PHE A 141 25.39 -5.15 10.23
CA PHE A 141 23.99 -4.82 9.94
C PHE A 141 23.06 -5.34 11.06
N PRO A 142 21.97 -4.62 11.39
CA PRO A 142 21.63 -3.27 10.93
C PRO A 142 22.58 -2.17 11.44
N GLU A 143 22.47 -0.96 10.90
CA GLU A 143 23.25 0.20 11.38
C GLU A 143 22.93 0.52 12.84
N VAL A 144 23.89 1.05 13.60
CA VAL A 144 23.79 1.30 15.05
C VAL A 144 22.53 2.08 15.45
N SER A 145 22.15 3.07 14.62
CA SER A 145 20.93 3.87 14.79
C SER A 145 19.63 3.07 14.77
N ALA A 146 19.62 1.90 14.15
CA ALA A 146 18.48 0.99 14.10
C ALA A 146 18.35 0.11 15.36
N TRP A 147 19.34 0.15 16.26
CA TRP A 147 19.35 -0.64 17.49
C TRP A 147 18.91 0.14 18.74
N THR A 148 18.84 1.48 18.67
CA THR A 148 18.53 2.33 19.84
C THR A 148 17.02 2.49 20.07
N LYS A 149 16.58 2.37 21.33
CA LYS A 149 15.25 2.82 21.78
C LYS A 149 15.09 4.32 21.43
N SER A 150 14.05 4.71 20.69
CA SER A 150 13.82 6.15 20.43
C SER A 150 13.48 6.88 21.73
N GLU A 151 14.30 7.85 22.15
CA GLU A 151 14.09 8.65 23.37
C GLU A 151 12.98 9.72 23.25
N SER A 152 12.12 9.70 22.23
CA SER A 152 11.11 10.76 22.00
C SER A 152 9.78 10.51 22.71
N SER A 153 9.77 10.27 24.02
CA SER A 153 8.53 10.22 24.82
C SER A 153 8.68 10.80 26.24
N SER A 154 9.32 11.97 26.38
CA SER A 154 9.48 12.65 27.67
C SER A 154 9.05 14.13 27.65
N THR A 155 7.96 14.45 26.93
CA THR A 155 7.18 15.66 27.21
C THR A 155 5.77 15.27 27.62
N GLU A 156 5.41 15.63 28.84
CA GLU A 156 4.08 15.50 29.43
C GLU A 156 3.02 16.15 28.51
N ASP A 157 2.34 15.33 27.71
CA ASP A 157 1.07 15.73 27.09
C ASP A 157 -0.06 15.47 28.09
N THR A 158 -0.50 16.53 28.76
CA THR A 158 -1.63 16.55 29.70
C THR A 158 -2.99 16.48 28.98
N HIS A 159 -3.19 15.51 28.10
CA HIS A 159 -4.50 15.14 27.57
C HIS A 159 -4.70 13.66 27.82
N GLY A 160 -5.72 13.32 28.61
CA GLY A 160 -6.01 11.97 29.13
C GLY A 160 -6.30 10.90 28.09
N TYR A 161 -5.31 10.59 27.25
CA TYR A 161 -5.15 9.31 26.58
C TYR A 161 -4.68 8.32 27.66
N LYS A 162 -5.56 7.40 28.06
CA LYS A 162 -5.10 6.17 28.70
C LYS A 162 -4.16 5.50 27.71
N GLU A 163 -2.90 5.41 28.09
CA GLU A 163 -1.85 4.68 27.38
C GLU A 163 -2.41 3.35 26.85
N SER A 164 -2.56 3.26 25.53
CA SER A 164 -2.64 1.97 24.87
C SER A 164 -1.33 1.26 25.19
N ARG A 165 -1.43 0.28 26.08
CA ARG A 165 -0.36 -0.53 26.65
C ARG A 165 0.80 -0.70 25.65
N PRO A 166 2.07 -0.47 26.07
CA PRO A 166 3.19 -1.12 25.42
C PRO A 166 2.84 -2.61 25.33
N TRP A 167 3.30 -3.33 24.30
CA TRP A 167 3.34 -4.79 24.40
C TRP A 167 4.27 -5.13 25.58
N HIS A 168 3.73 -5.12 26.80
CA HIS A 168 4.23 -5.95 27.87
C HIS A 168 4.33 -7.32 27.24
N ALA A 169 5.52 -7.92 27.31
CA ALA A 169 5.66 -9.34 27.13
C ALA A 169 4.55 -9.98 27.97
N ALA A 170 3.48 -10.43 27.31
CA ALA A 170 2.60 -11.40 27.91
C ALA A 170 3.55 -12.51 28.39
N PRO A 171 3.47 -12.93 29.66
CA PRO A 171 4.38 -13.96 30.14
C PRO A 171 4.29 -15.12 29.15
N PHE A 172 5.42 -15.45 28.55
CA PHE A 172 5.57 -16.71 27.82
C PHE A 172 5.40 -17.77 28.90
N GLU A 173 4.15 -18.20 29.11
CA GLU A 173 3.83 -19.24 30.07
C GLU A 173 4.55 -20.49 29.61
N SER A 174 5.39 -21.03 30.49
CA SER A 174 6.04 -22.31 30.33
C SER A 174 4.96 -23.39 30.26
N SER A 175 4.51 -23.75 29.06
CA SER A 175 3.72 -24.96 28.91
C SER A 175 4.65 -26.16 29.01
N THR A 176 4.83 -26.69 30.22
CA THR A 176 5.30 -28.07 30.46
C THR A 176 4.19 -29.10 30.18
N SER A 177 3.14 -28.69 29.45
CA SER A 177 1.98 -29.51 29.10
C SER A 177 2.26 -30.32 27.83
N THR A 178 2.05 -31.64 27.94
CA THR A 178 2.15 -32.62 26.85
C THR A 178 0.92 -32.65 25.93
N ASP A 179 0.01 -31.67 26.00
CA ASP A 179 -1.20 -31.64 25.17
C ASP A 179 -1.03 -30.86 23.86
N SER A 180 -1.18 -31.57 22.74
CA SER A 180 -0.79 -31.20 21.38
C SER A 180 -1.76 -30.28 20.62
N LYS A 181 -2.46 -29.36 21.30
CA LYS A 181 -3.39 -28.43 20.62
C LYS A 181 -3.17 -26.98 21.07
N HIS A 182 -2.36 -26.27 20.29
CA HIS A 182 -2.07 -24.81 20.31
C HIS A 182 -0.95 -24.32 21.26
N VAL A 183 0.27 -24.80 21.04
CA VAL A 183 1.51 -24.12 21.48
C VAL A 183 1.89 -23.08 20.41
N ARG A 184 2.00 -21.79 20.76
CA ARG A 184 2.66 -20.81 19.88
C ARG A 184 4.13 -21.21 19.77
N GLY A 185 4.53 -21.79 18.64
CA GLY A 185 5.93 -22.14 18.39
C GLY A 185 6.83 -20.90 18.42
N GLY A 186 8.05 -21.04 18.94
CA GLY A 186 9.07 -20.00 18.85
C GLY A 186 9.43 -19.67 17.40
N LEU A 187 9.99 -18.48 17.15
CA LEU A 187 10.48 -18.08 15.83
C LEU A 187 11.58 -19.04 15.38
N LEU A 188 11.62 -19.32 14.09
CA LEU A 188 12.67 -20.11 13.45
C LEU A 188 13.92 -19.25 13.28
N VAL A 189 15.10 -19.77 13.62
CA VAL A 189 16.36 -19.05 13.50
C VAL A 189 17.36 -19.88 12.70
N ARG A 190 17.99 -19.24 11.72
CA ARG A 190 19.12 -19.77 10.95
C ARG A 190 20.35 -18.93 11.19
N LEU A 191 21.43 -19.58 11.57
CA LEU A 191 22.74 -18.97 11.68
C LEU A 191 23.59 -19.50 10.54
N ILE A 192 24.05 -18.62 9.65
CA ILE A 192 24.89 -19.00 8.52
C ILE A 192 26.29 -18.45 8.76
N ASP A 193 27.25 -19.35 8.92
CA ASP A 193 28.67 -18.99 9.03
C ASP A 193 29.32 -18.97 7.64
N ALA A 194 30.02 -17.88 7.35
CA ALA A 194 30.73 -17.67 6.10
C ALA A 194 32.21 -17.39 6.35
N GLN A 195 33.09 -18.10 5.64
CA GLN A 195 34.52 -17.83 5.58
C GLN A 195 34.84 -17.16 4.26
N VAL A 196 35.29 -15.91 4.32
CA VAL A 196 35.43 -15.03 3.14
C VAL A 196 36.89 -14.66 2.95
N ALA A 197 37.39 -14.66 1.72
CA ALA A 197 38.73 -14.16 1.43
C ALA A 197 38.85 -12.69 1.88
N ALA A 198 39.93 -12.32 2.58
CA ALA A 198 40.05 -11.01 3.21
C ALA A 198 39.97 -9.86 2.17
N GLU A 199 40.51 -10.05 0.97
CA GLU A 199 40.41 -9.12 -0.14
C GLU A 199 38.99 -8.95 -0.71
N LYS A 200 38.07 -9.87 -0.39
CA LYS A 200 36.64 -9.83 -0.75
C LYS A 200 35.72 -9.43 0.40
N ALA A 201 36.27 -9.19 1.60
CA ALA A 201 35.50 -8.84 2.79
C ALA A 201 34.58 -7.63 2.56
N GLN A 202 35.07 -6.56 1.96
CA GLN A 202 34.28 -5.34 1.72
C GLN A 202 33.15 -5.57 0.70
N ASP A 203 33.42 -6.32 -0.37
CA ASP A 203 32.41 -6.68 -1.38
C ASP A 203 31.33 -7.59 -0.77
N PHE A 204 31.74 -8.58 0.03
CA PHE A 204 30.84 -9.48 0.73
C PHE A 204 29.93 -8.73 1.71
N GLU A 205 30.48 -7.80 2.50
CA GLU A 205 29.69 -6.98 3.42
C GLU A 205 28.67 -6.12 2.67
N LEU A 206 29.08 -5.47 1.58
CA LEU A 206 28.19 -4.62 0.78
C LEU A 206 27.03 -5.42 0.20
N VAL A 207 27.32 -6.57 -0.42
CA VAL A 207 26.33 -7.43 -1.06
C VAL A 207 25.39 -8.07 -0.04
N THR A 208 25.93 -8.48 1.12
CA THR A 208 25.14 -9.13 2.17
C THR A 208 24.32 -8.12 2.97
N LYS A 209 24.79 -6.89 3.17
CA LYS A 209 23.96 -5.78 3.70
C LYS A 209 22.74 -5.53 2.84
N ALA A 210 22.93 -5.48 1.51
CA ALA A 210 21.84 -5.31 0.57
C ALA A 210 20.82 -6.45 0.69
N LEU A 211 21.28 -7.71 0.76
CA LEU A 211 20.41 -8.85 1.07
C LEU A 211 19.62 -8.60 2.35
N CYS A 212 20.29 -8.35 3.49
CA CYS A 212 19.63 -8.18 4.78
C CYS A 212 18.54 -7.09 4.74
N ALA A 213 18.82 -5.95 4.09
CA ALA A 213 17.88 -4.83 3.97
C ALA A 213 16.65 -5.16 3.10
N VAL A 214 16.83 -5.96 2.04
CA VAL A 214 15.74 -6.41 1.17
C VAL A 214 14.91 -7.50 1.84
N SER A 215 15.58 -8.48 2.44
CA SER A 215 14.91 -9.63 3.07
C SER A 215 14.07 -9.23 4.27
N LEU A 216 14.42 -8.16 4.99
CA LEU A 216 13.55 -7.59 6.03
C LEU A 216 12.19 -7.09 5.51
N ARG A 217 12.01 -6.94 4.19
CA ARG A 217 10.75 -6.56 3.54
C ARG A 217 9.90 -7.78 3.15
N GLU A 218 10.45 -8.98 3.27
CA GLU A 218 9.75 -10.21 2.90
C GLU A 218 8.77 -10.64 3.98
N SER A 219 7.63 -11.15 3.53
CA SER A 219 6.67 -11.77 4.44
C SER A 219 7.30 -13.00 5.08
N GLY A 220 7.38 -12.99 6.40
CA GLY A 220 7.90 -14.09 7.19
C GLY A 220 9.27 -13.84 7.80
N VAL A 221 10.10 -12.97 7.22
CA VAL A 221 11.39 -12.56 7.79
C VAL A 221 11.15 -11.56 8.93
N GLN A 222 11.54 -11.94 10.14
CA GLN A 222 11.41 -11.11 11.34
C GLN A 222 12.71 -10.35 11.65
N ARG A 223 13.87 -10.88 11.22
CA ARG A 223 15.18 -10.29 11.51
C ARG A 223 16.24 -10.79 10.54
N MET A 224 17.15 -9.88 10.21
CA MET A 224 18.42 -10.16 9.54
C MET A 224 19.54 -9.41 10.26
N ASP A 225 20.58 -10.13 10.68
CA ASP A 225 21.83 -9.50 11.14
C ASP A 225 23.00 -9.98 10.29
N LEU A 226 23.97 -9.09 10.09
CA LEU A 226 25.30 -9.45 9.58
C LEU A 226 26.32 -9.09 10.64
N LEU A 227 27.08 -10.09 11.08
CA LEU A 227 28.05 -10.00 12.16
C LEU A 227 29.44 -10.38 11.63
N ARG A 228 30.47 -9.59 11.97
CA ARG A 228 31.87 -9.92 11.63
C ARG A 228 32.61 -10.38 12.87
N SER A 229 33.29 -11.52 12.79
CA SER A 229 34.03 -12.09 13.93
C SER A 229 35.20 -11.20 14.31
N ILE A 230 35.35 -10.90 15.61
CA ILE A 230 36.46 -10.13 16.17
C ILE A 230 37.55 -11.07 16.73
N ASP A 231 37.27 -12.37 16.85
CA ASP A 231 38.23 -13.36 17.33
C ASP A 231 39.38 -13.54 16.32
N ASN A 232 40.38 -12.67 16.44
CA ASN A 232 41.68 -12.73 15.79
C ASN A 232 42.46 -13.94 16.30
N ASN A 233 42.22 -15.11 15.73
CA ASN A 233 43.27 -16.11 15.64
C ASN A 233 43.87 -16.01 14.25
N ILE A 234 45.00 -15.29 14.22
CA ILE A 234 46.16 -15.38 13.31
C ILE A 234 45.77 -15.68 11.85
N PRO A 235 45.98 -14.76 10.88
CA PRO A 235 45.89 -15.14 9.48
C PRO A 235 46.80 -16.35 9.30
N ASP A 236 46.20 -17.50 8.99
CA ASP A 236 46.98 -18.65 8.56
C ASP A 236 47.75 -18.10 7.37
N ALA A 237 49.08 -17.98 7.50
CA ALA A 237 49.89 -17.06 6.69
C ALA A 237 49.93 -17.44 5.19
N LYS A 238 49.12 -18.43 4.79
CA LYS A 238 48.90 -18.88 3.44
C LYS A 238 47.55 -18.43 2.85
N GLN A 239 46.53 -18.09 3.66
CA GLN A 239 45.22 -17.60 3.18
C GLN A 239 44.59 -16.64 4.21
N SER A 240 44.51 -15.35 3.87
CA SER A 240 43.88 -14.33 4.72
C SER A 240 42.36 -14.47 4.69
N ILE A 241 41.72 -14.93 5.78
CA ILE A 241 40.28 -15.23 5.86
C ILE A 241 39.60 -14.31 6.89
N THR A 242 38.46 -13.74 6.51
CA THR A 242 37.54 -13.02 7.40
C THR A 242 36.28 -13.86 7.65
N LYS A 243 35.88 -14.03 8.90
CA LYS A 243 34.70 -14.84 9.28
C LYS A 243 33.48 -13.96 9.56
N TYR A 244 32.33 -14.35 9.03
CA TYR A 244 31.05 -13.68 9.23
C TYR A 244 29.99 -14.66 9.73
N ARG A 245 28.98 -14.12 10.42
CA ARG A 245 27.75 -14.81 10.77
C ARG A 245 26.55 -14.01 10.32
N ILE A 246 25.64 -14.67 9.60
CA ILE A 246 24.35 -14.10 9.19
C ILE A 246 23.28 -14.72 10.08
N VAL A 247 22.54 -13.89 10.79
CA VAL A 247 21.41 -14.32 11.63
C VAL A 247 20.12 -14.04 10.87
N LYS A 248 19.35 -15.08 10.56
CA LYS A 248 18.02 -14.94 9.96
C LYS A 248 16.98 -15.45 10.93
N MET A 249 15.93 -14.69 11.19
CA MET A 249 14.80 -15.15 12.01
C MET A 249 13.51 -15.08 11.20
N PHE A 250 12.70 -16.13 11.26
CA PHE A 250 11.45 -16.27 10.52
C PHE A 250 10.29 -16.58 11.47
N ASN A 251 9.08 -16.15 11.10
CA ASN A 251 7.87 -16.49 11.85
C ASN A 251 7.36 -17.91 11.59
N SER A 252 7.84 -18.57 10.53
CA SER A 252 7.50 -19.95 10.17
C SER A 252 8.58 -20.59 9.28
N PRO A 253 8.63 -21.93 9.16
CA PRO A 253 9.42 -22.63 8.15
C PRO A 253 9.06 -22.25 6.71
N SER A 254 7.78 -21.96 6.43
CA SER A 254 7.37 -21.48 5.11
C SER A 254 7.93 -20.10 4.78
N GLY A 255 8.14 -19.22 5.78
CA GLY A 255 8.81 -17.94 5.61
C GLY A 255 10.28 -18.09 5.22
N GLU A 256 10.96 -19.11 5.76
CA GLU A 256 12.32 -19.47 5.35
C GLU A 256 12.34 -19.97 3.90
N GLU A 257 11.50 -20.95 3.56
CA GLU A 257 11.47 -21.53 2.21
C GLU A 257 11.21 -20.45 1.14
N LEU A 258 10.27 -19.55 1.39
CA LEU A 258 9.98 -18.43 0.49
C LEU A 258 11.16 -17.46 0.36
N HIS A 259 11.83 -17.13 1.47
CA HIS A 259 13.04 -16.31 1.46
C HIS A 259 14.15 -16.99 0.64
N GLU A 260 14.35 -18.30 0.81
CA GLU A 260 15.41 -19.02 0.12
C GLU A 260 15.13 -19.25 -1.37
N MET A 261 13.86 -19.22 -1.77
CA MET A 261 13.43 -19.25 -3.17
C MET A 261 13.34 -17.84 -3.79
N SER A 262 13.56 -16.79 -3.01
CA SER A 262 13.46 -15.41 -3.51
C SER A 262 14.57 -15.11 -4.50
N ALA A 263 14.25 -14.33 -5.53
CA ALA A 263 15.23 -13.96 -6.56
C ALA A 263 16.44 -13.22 -5.97
N HIS A 264 16.25 -12.41 -4.93
CA HIS A 264 17.36 -11.67 -4.31
C HIS A 264 18.22 -12.56 -3.41
N TYR A 265 17.65 -13.56 -2.73
CA TYR A 265 18.45 -14.54 -1.99
C TYR A 265 19.26 -15.43 -2.92
N LEU A 266 18.65 -15.93 -4.00
CA LEU A 266 19.36 -16.73 -5.01
C LEU A 266 20.47 -15.91 -5.69
N ALA A 267 20.18 -14.67 -6.09
CA ALA A 267 21.19 -13.77 -6.67
C ALA A 267 22.31 -13.43 -5.67
N TRP A 268 21.99 -13.19 -4.40
CA TRP A 268 22.98 -13.02 -3.35
C TRP A 268 23.87 -14.27 -3.23
N ARG A 269 23.26 -15.46 -3.16
CA ARG A 269 23.97 -16.74 -3.02
C ARG A 269 24.96 -16.96 -4.17
N GLU A 270 24.53 -16.74 -5.40
CA GLU A 270 25.39 -16.82 -6.59
C GLU A 270 26.52 -15.79 -6.54
N ARG A 271 26.22 -14.55 -6.11
CA ARG A 271 27.19 -13.45 -6.07
C ARG A 271 28.24 -13.60 -4.98
N VAL A 272 27.89 -14.17 -3.83
CA VAL A 272 28.86 -14.38 -2.75
C VAL A 272 29.66 -15.66 -2.91
N LEU A 273 29.20 -16.63 -3.72
CA LEU A 273 29.89 -17.91 -3.94
C LEU A 273 31.37 -17.76 -4.28
N PRO A 274 31.81 -16.82 -5.17
CA PRO A 274 33.22 -16.61 -5.48
C PRO A 274 34.03 -15.97 -4.35
N TYR A 275 33.37 -15.43 -3.31
CA TYR A 275 34.03 -14.80 -2.16
C TYR A 275 34.32 -15.80 -1.04
N LEU A 276 33.61 -16.93 -1.04
CA LEU A 276 33.68 -17.94 0.00
C LEU A 276 34.93 -18.82 -0.16
N MET A 277 35.61 -19.09 0.96
CA MET A 277 36.75 -19.99 1.07
C MET A 277 36.34 -21.39 1.55
N ALA A 278 35.10 -21.55 1.98
CA ALA A 278 34.48 -22.81 2.40
C ALA A 278 32.96 -22.74 2.14
N GLU A 279 32.31 -23.89 2.11
CA GLU A 279 30.84 -23.93 2.06
C GLU A 279 30.22 -23.23 3.26
N LEU A 280 29.04 -22.65 3.05
CA LEU A 280 28.26 -22.03 4.12
C LEU A 280 27.82 -23.11 5.11
N VAL A 281 28.08 -22.88 6.39
CA VAL A 281 27.62 -23.77 7.47
C VAL A 281 26.38 -23.15 8.10
N THR A 282 25.28 -23.90 8.12
CA THR A 282 24.00 -23.43 8.66
C THR A 282 23.64 -24.18 9.93
N GLU A 283 23.34 -23.46 11.00
CA GLU A 283 22.79 -24.02 12.24
C GLU A 283 21.33 -23.58 12.42
N SER A 284 20.52 -24.48 12.99
CA SER A 284 19.07 -24.33 13.12
C SER A 284 18.63 -24.23 14.57
N TYR A 285 17.95 -23.14 14.93
CA TYR A 285 17.43 -22.91 16.28
C TYR A 285 15.97 -22.46 16.27
N THR A 286 15.32 -22.49 17.43
CA THR A 286 14.04 -21.83 17.71
C THR A 286 14.15 -20.93 18.93
N THR A 287 13.43 -19.81 18.95
CA THR A 287 13.46 -18.87 20.09
C THR A 287 12.70 -19.42 21.29
N LEU A 288 13.33 -19.41 22.45
CA LEU A 288 12.64 -19.51 23.75
C LEU A 288 12.37 -18.12 24.34
N PHE A 289 13.25 -17.16 24.05
CA PHE A 289 13.08 -15.75 24.38
C PHE A 289 13.65 -14.89 23.26
N PRO A 290 12.81 -14.35 22.38
CA PRO A 290 13.21 -13.25 21.50
C PRO A 290 13.13 -11.95 22.31
N SER A 291 14.26 -11.26 22.47
CA SER A 291 14.23 -9.90 23.01
C SER A 291 13.38 -8.98 22.10
N PRO A 292 12.78 -7.90 22.66
CA PRO A 292 11.89 -7.03 21.91
C PRO A 292 12.54 -6.54 20.62
N LEU A 293 11.86 -6.80 19.50
CA LEU A 293 12.19 -6.16 18.23
C LEU A 293 11.86 -4.68 18.40
N TYR A 294 12.86 -3.81 18.52
CA TYR A 294 12.67 -2.37 18.33
C TYR A 294 12.36 -2.17 16.85
N PHE A 295 11.09 -2.42 16.47
CA PHE A 295 10.61 -2.09 15.15
C PHE A 295 10.72 -0.58 14.98
N HIS A 296 11.39 -0.16 13.92
CA HIS A 296 10.98 1.07 13.26
C HIS A 296 9.49 0.93 12.93
N LYS A 297 8.67 1.88 13.42
CA LYS A 297 7.30 2.03 12.90
C LYS A 297 7.37 1.95 11.36
N PRO A 298 6.47 1.21 10.70
CA PRO A 298 6.42 1.10 9.23
C PRO A 298 6.38 2.46 8.51
N SER A 299 6.06 3.54 9.24
CA SER A 299 6.01 4.92 8.76
C SER A 299 7.36 5.61 8.52
N THR A 300 8.51 4.97 8.75
CA THR A 300 9.83 5.67 8.69
C THR A 300 10.91 5.00 7.83
N LEU A 301 10.65 3.84 7.23
CA LEU A 301 11.50 3.32 6.16
C LEU A 301 11.07 3.98 4.84
N MET A 302 11.76 5.06 4.49
CA MET A 302 11.72 5.65 3.16
C MET A 302 11.90 4.54 2.12
N TYR A 303 10.91 4.37 1.24
CA TYR A 303 10.93 3.43 0.12
C TYR A 303 12.01 3.82 -0.90
N GLY A 304 13.25 3.40 -0.64
CA GLY A 304 14.30 3.30 -1.66
C GLY A 304 14.03 2.07 -2.53
N GLY A 305 13.66 2.31 -3.78
CA GLY A 305 13.32 1.27 -4.76
C GLY A 305 14.54 0.48 -5.25
N GLU A 306 14.39 -0.84 -5.37
CA GLU A 306 15.43 -1.74 -5.87
C GLU A 306 15.00 -2.46 -7.16
N GLY A 307 14.84 -1.69 -8.23
CA GLY A 307 14.87 -2.20 -9.61
C GLY A 307 16.19 -1.98 -10.33
N GLN A 308 17.23 -1.48 -9.66
CA GLN A 308 18.47 -1.05 -10.32
C GLN A 308 19.57 -2.12 -10.42
N ALA A 309 19.64 -3.11 -9.51
CA ALA A 309 20.74 -4.08 -9.54
C ALA A 309 20.62 -5.13 -10.66
N PHE A 310 19.41 -5.49 -11.08
CA PHE A 310 19.17 -6.52 -12.11
C PHE A 310 19.40 -6.04 -13.56
N VAL A 311 19.84 -4.79 -13.74
CA VAL A 311 19.80 -4.07 -15.03
C VAL A 311 21.18 -3.87 -15.64
N GLN A 312 22.18 -3.69 -14.79
CA GLN A 312 23.49 -3.20 -15.22
C GLN A 312 24.33 -4.26 -15.95
N GLU A 313 23.94 -5.55 -15.91
CA GLU A 313 24.73 -6.62 -16.54
C GLU A 313 24.33 -7.00 -17.98
N GLN A 314 23.21 -6.51 -18.53
CA GLN A 314 22.85 -6.79 -19.93
C GLN A 314 23.31 -5.74 -20.94
N THR A 315 23.92 -4.62 -20.51
CA THR A 315 24.40 -3.54 -21.42
C THR A 315 25.78 -3.79 -22.05
N ARG A 316 26.26 -5.04 -22.14
CA ARG A 316 27.51 -5.36 -22.83
C ARG A 316 27.35 -6.50 -23.85
N ALA A 317 26.91 -6.17 -25.07
CA ALA A 317 27.36 -6.74 -26.37
C ALA A 317 26.56 -6.11 -27.56
N PRO A 318 27.02 -6.17 -28.83
CA PRO A 318 27.56 -5.04 -29.58
C PRO A 318 26.60 -4.45 -30.62
N HIS A 319 26.96 -3.25 -31.12
CA HIS A 319 26.33 -2.55 -32.23
C HIS A 319 26.16 -3.42 -33.49
N CYS A 320 24.93 -3.46 -34.01
CA CYS A 320 24.65 -3.63 -35.44
C CYS A 320 23.38 -2.84 -35.79
N GLY A 321 23.49 -1.93 -36.75
CA GLY A 321 22.37 -1.19 -37.30
C GLY A 321 21.64 -2.03 -38.34
N ASP A 322 20.32 -1.86 -38.43
CA ASP A 322 19.65 -1.27 -39.58
C ASP A 322 18.14 -1.17 -39.30
N ASN A 323 17.53 -0.16 -39.91
CA ASN A 323 16.11 0.17 -39.81
C ASN A 323 15.22 -0.88 -40.49
N THR A 324 14.37 -1.58 -39.73
CA THR A 324 13.01 -1.97 -40.15
C THR A 324 12.12 -2.22 -38.93
N ALA A 325 11.05 -1.45 -38.80
CA ALA A 325 10.03 -1.61 -37.78
C ALA A 325 9.15 -2.84 -38.10
N THR A 326 8.98 -3.75 -37.14
CA THR A 326 7.88 -4.73 -37.10
C THR A 326 7.41 -4.97 -35.66
N GLU A 327 6.11 -5.21 -35.53
CA GLU A 327 5.31 -5.36 -34.31
C GLU A 327 5.93 -6.33 -33.28
N GLY A 328 6.19 -5.84 -32.08
CA GLY A 328 6.74 -6.64 -30.97
C GLY A 328 7.29 -5.80 -29.83
N ASP A 329 6.50 -4.84 -29.33
CA ASP A 329 6.96 -3.93 -28.27
C ASP A 329 7.01 -4.64 -26.91
N SER A 330 8.22 -4.99 -26.47
CA SER A 330 8.53 -5.48 -25.13
C SER A 330 8.24 -4.39 -24.07
N VAL A 331 7.22 -4.62 -23.25
CA VAL A 331 6.84 -3.74 -22.12
C VAL A 331 7.77 -4.01 -20.94
N TYR A 332 8.85 -3.24 -20.81
CA TYR A 332 9.69 -3.23 -19.61
C TYR A 332 9.02 -2.41 -18.50
N TRP A 333 8.75 -3.05 -17.37
CA TRP A 333 7.96 -2.53 -16.25
C TRP A 333 8.61 -1.37 -15.49
N ALA A 334 7.83 -0.30 -15.27
CA ALA A 334 8.19 0.95 -14.61
C ALA A 334 7.98 0.96 -13.07
N GLY A 335 7.62 -0.18 -12.46
CA GLY A 335 7.29 -0.25 -11.03
C GLY A 335 8.50 -0.34 -10.08
N HIS A 336 9.68 -0.68 -10.59
CA HIS A 336 10.89 -0.87 -9.77
C HIS A 336 12.09 -0.02 -10.19
N ARG A 337 12.14 0.42 -11.45
CA ARG A 337 13.04 1.50 -11.89
C ARG A 337 12.17 2.74 -11.98
N GLY A 338 12.54 3.86 -11.35
CA GLY A 338 11.92 5.14 -11.71
C GLY A 338 11.84 5.30 -13.24
N LEU A 339 10.84 6.07 -13.71
CA LEU A 339 10.56 6.45 -15.11
C LEU A 339 11.45 5.71 -16.14
N SER A 340 10.94 4.60 -16.70
CA SER A 340 11.67 3.78 -17.67
C SER A 340 12.33 4.63 -18.77
N THR A 341 13.63 4.48 -18.96
CA THR A 341 14.45 5.25 -19.92
C THR A 341 14.45 4.66 -21.33
N THR A 342 13.74 3.56 -21.60
CA THR A 342 13.74 2.91 -22.93
C THR A 342 12.66 3.44 -23.86
N ASN A 343 11.71 4.24 -23.36
CA ASN A 343 10.72 4.89 -24.18
C ASN A 343 10.57 6.36 -23.75
N LEU A 344 11.39 7.23 -24.34
CA LEU A 344 11.34 8.68 -24.10
C LEU A 344 9.97 9.31 -24.46
N ALA A 345 9.08 8.56 -25.13
CA ALA A 345 7.70 8.96 -25.41
C ALA A 345 6.65 8.39 -24.43
N SER A 346 6.95 7.38 -23.60
CA SER A 346 5.93 6.68 -22.77
C SER A 346 6.30 6.46 -21.29
N GLY A 347 7.43 6.97 -20.82
CA GLY A 347 7.86 6.86 -19.42
C GLY A 347 7.26 7.89 -18.45
N MET A 348 6.47 8.86 -18.94
CA MET A 348 5.91 9.94 -18.12
C MET A 348 4.56 9.54 -17.55
N PHE A 349 4.41 9.57 -16.22
CA PHE A 349 3.10 9.51 -15.56
C PHE A 349 2.84 10.85 -14.86
N GLY A 350 1.59 11.32 -14.95
CA GLY A 350 1.11 12.45 -14.16
C GLY A 350 0.47 11.97 -12.87
N PHE A 351 0.62 12.75 -11.81
CA PHE A 351 -0.20 12.60 -10.61
C PHE A 351 -0.83 13.95 -10.30
N GLN A 352 -2.15 13.99 -10.26
CA GLN A 352 -2.95 15.18 -10.01
C GLN A 352 -4.08 14.85 -9.04
N GLY A 353 -4.47 15.83 -8.24
CA GLY A 353 -5.57 15.72 -7.30
C GLY A 353 -5.96 17.09 -6.77
N PRO A 354 -7.12 17.17 -6.11
CA PRO A 354 -7.57 18.41 -5.48
C PRO A 354 -6.72 18.73 -4.23
N LYS A 355 -6.92 19.92 -3.68
CA LYS A 355 -6.54 20.18 -2.29
C LYS A 355 -7.42 19.32 -1.37
N ILE A 356 -6.81 18.55 -0.48
CA ILE A 356 -7.52 17.71 0.47
C ILE A 356 -7.48 18.37 1.85
N LEU A 357 -8.66 18.58 2.45
CA LEU A 357 -8.83 19.07 3.81
C LEU A 357 -9.61 18.02 4.59
N MET A 358 -8.98 17.37 5.57
CA MET A 358 -9.60 16.29 6.32
C MET A 358 -9.52 16.52 7.82
N GLY A 359 -10.61 16.24 8.52
CA GLY A 359 -10.68 16.32 9.98
C GLY A 359 -12.10 16.08 10.50
N ARG A 360 -12.22 15.76 11.77
CA ARG A 360 -13.52 15.55 12.43
C ARG A 360 -14.15 16.90 12.77
N GLY A 361 -15.39 17.11 12.33
CA GLY A 361 -16.16 18.33 12.65
C GLY A 361 -15.58 19.61 12.04
N ILE A 362 -14.78 19.51 10.97
CA ILE A 362 -14.12 20.67 10.35
C ILE A 362 -14.89 21.24 9.15
N ALA A 363 -15.87 20.52 8.61
CA ALA A 363 -16.43 20.84 7.30
C ALA A 363 -16.96 22.28 7.21
N GLY A 364 -17.70 22.75 8.21
CA GLY A 364 -18.31 24.07 8.19
C GLY A 364 -17.26 25.20 8.19
N LYS A 365 -16.31 25.14 9.11
CA LYS A 365 -15.15 26.06 9.15
C LYS A 365 -14.33 25.99 7.86
N ALA A 366 -13.96 24.80 7.39
CA ALA A 366 -13.10 24.64 6.22
C ALA A 366 -13.74 25.21 4.96
N VAL A 367 -15.03 24.94 4.72
CA VAL A 367 -15.75 25.48 3.57
C VAL A 367 -15.88 27.00 3.67
N ARG A 368 -16.24 27.56 4.83
CA ARG A 368 -16.30 29.01 5.04
C ARG A 368 -14.96 29.71 4.79
N ASP A 369 -13.87 29.12 5.27
CA ASP A 369 -12.52 29.63 5.05
C ASP A 369 -12.16 29.59 3.55
N LEU A 370 -12.54 28.53 2.84
CA LEU A 370 -12.35 28.42 1.38
C LEU A 370 -13.13 29.49 0.62
N LEU A 371 -14.43 29.66 0.91
CA LEU A 371 -15.27 30.68 0.29
C LEU A 371 -14.68 32.09 0.50
N THR A 372 -14.26 32.38 1.74
CA THR A 372 -13.64 33.67 2.09
C THR A 372 -12.34 33.91 1.36
N ASN A 373 -11.41 32.94 1.39
CA ASN A 373 -10.07 33.08 0.81
C ASN A 373 -10.11 33.15 -0.72
N LEU A 374 -11.03 32.43 -1.35
CA LEU A 374 -11.23 32.44 -2.80
C LEU A 374 -12.16 33.58 -3.26
N LYS A 375 -12.68 34.40 -2.32
CA LYS A 375 -13.60 35.52 -2.57
C LYS A 375 -14.88 35.10 -3.28
N LEU A 376 -15.34 33.88 -3.00
CA LEU A 376 -16.58 33.30 -3.54
C LEU A 376 -17.75 33.70 -2.65
N LYS A 377 -18.81 34.23 -3.25
CA LYS A 377 -19.93 34.84 -2.52
C LYS A 377 -21.26 34.15 -2.78
N ARG A 378 -21.43 33.54 -3.96
CA ARG A 378 -22.71 32.95 -4.38
C ARG A 378 -22.50 31.53 -4.91
N PRO A 379 -22.19 30.55 -4.05
CA PRO A 379 -22.11 29.17 -4.48
C PRO A 379 -23.50 28.62 -4.79
N LEU A 380 -23.64 27.88 -5.89
CA LEU A 380 -24.76 26.94 -6.03
C LEU A 380 -24.52 25.76 -5.08
N ILE A 381 -25.51 25.46 -4.24
CA ILE A 381 -25.45 24.32 -3.32
C ILE A 381 -26.12 23.12 -3.98
N VAL A 382 -25.37 22.02 -4.16
CA VAL A 382 -25.90 20.77 -4.73
C VAL A 382 -25.91 19.70 -3.65
N THR A 383 -27.06 19.09 -3.40
CA THR A 383 -27.22 18.06 -2.36
C THR A 383 -27.98 16.83 -2.86
N GLY A 384 -28.04 15.76 -2.06
CA GLY A 384 -29.03 14.71 -2.27
C GLY A 384 -30.44 15.16 -1.87
N SER A 385 -31.47 14.40 -2.22
CA SER A 385 -32.89 14.72 -1.97
C SER A 385 -33.24 15.09 -0.52
N SER A 386 -32.59 14.47 0.47
CA SER A 386 -32.72 14.82 1.90
C SER A 386 -31.57 15.65 2.46
N GLY A 387 -30.62 16.05 1.62
CA GLY A 387 -29.36 16.66 2.01
C GLY A 387 -29.51 18.05 2.62
N LEU A 388 -30.43 18.88 2.10
CA LEU A 388 -30.72 20.19 2.70
C LEU A 388 -31.16 20.09 4.16
N LYS A 389 -32.07 19.16 4.47
CA LYS A 389 -32.55 18.93 5.83
C LYS A 389 -31.45 18.29 6.70
N ARG A 390 -30.75 17.29 6.17
CA ARG A 390 -29.71 16.53 6.88
C ARG A 390 -28.51 17.39 7.25
N ASN A 391 -28.11 18.28 6.34
CA ASN A 391 -26.93 19.12 6.47
C ASN A 391 -27.28 20.55 6.88
N ALA A 392 -28.50 20.81 7.38
CA ALA A 392 -28.95 22.15 7.74
C ALA A 392 -28.03 22.83 8.76
N ALA A 393 -27.55 22.10 9.77
CA ALA A 393 -26.61 22.62 10.76
C ALA A 393 -25.26 23.01 10.13
N LEU A 394 -24.73 22.16 9.23
CA LEU A 394 -23.51 22.43 8.49
C LEU A 394 -23.66 23.66 7.59
N LEU A 395 -24.73 23.72 6.79
CA LEU A 395 -24.99 24.85 5.88
C LEU A 395 -25.22 26.14 6.67
N ALA A 396 -25.98 26.08 7.76
CA ALA A 396 -26.14 27.21 8.67
C ALA A 396 -24.78 27.65 9.21
N GLU A 397 -23.91 26.73 9.64
CA GLU A 397 -22.56 27.04 10.08
C GLU A 397 -21.74 27.72 8.98
N ILE A 398 -21.70 27.18 7.75
CA ILE A 398 -20.93 27.71 6.62
C ILE A 398 -21.30 29.18 6.34
N PHE A 399 -22.61 29.45 6.26
CA PHE A 399 -23.14 30.76 5.92
C PHE A 399 -23.47 31.62 7.15
N HIS A 400 -23.13 31.16 8.37
CA HIS A 400 -23.30 31.96 9.58
C HIS A 400 -22.32 33.14 9.54
N SER A 401 -22.85 34.34 9.29
CA SER A 401 -22.11 35.58 9.48
C SER A 401 -22.51 36.22 10.81
N LYS A 402 -21.54 36.82 11.50
CA LYS A 402 -21.83 37.73 12.62
C LYS A 402 -22.41 39.04 12.05
N GLY A 403 -23.70 39.05 11.74
CA GLY A 403 -24.47 40.30 11.56
C GLY A 403 -25.02 40.60 10.17
N ASP A 404 -24.89 39.72 9.17
CA ASP A 404 -25.49 39.90 7.84
C ASP A 404 -26.13 38.59 7.34
N ASN A 405 -27.45 38.49 7.41
CA ASN A 405 -28.24 37.36 6.91
C ASN A 405 -28.38 37.39 5.37
N SER A 406 -27.29 37.61 4.62
CA SER A 406 -27.37 37.97 3.19
C SER A 406 -27.39 36.81 2.20
N PHE A 407 -27.13 35.56 2.61
CA PHE A 407 -27.14 34.42 1.69
C PHE A 407 -28.41 33.56 1.82
N ASP A 408 -29.27 33.60 0.79
CA ASP A 408 -30.47 32.75 0.71
C ASP A 408 -30.10 31.34 0.24
N ILE A 409 -29.89 30.44 1.21
CA ILE A 409 -29.58 29.03 0.97
C ILE A 409 -30.66 28.36 0.12
N ALA A 410 -31.94 28.67 0.33
CA ALA A 410 -33.05 28.01 -0.37
C ALA A 410 -33.08 28.41 -1.85
N ALA A 411 -32.83 29.69 -2.16
CA ALA A 411 -32.76 30.17 -3.53
C ALA A 411 -31.56 29.61 -4.32
N HIS A 412 -30.49 29.19 -3.63
CA HIS A 412 -29.24 28.71 -4.24
C HIS A 412 -29.07 27.18 -4.15
N ALA A 413 -30.06 26.44 -3.67
CA ALA A 413 -29.94 25.01 -3.48
C ALA A 413 -30.72 24.20 -4.50
N VAL A 414 -30.08 23.13 -4.98
CA VAL A 414 -30.68 22.10 -5.82
C VAL A 414 -30.40 20.71 -5.23
N SER A 415 -31.26 19.75 -5.55
CA SER A 415 -31.18 18.40 -5.01
C SER A 415 -31.30 17.34 -6.10
N ILE A 416 -30.44 16.32 -6.05
CA ILE A 416 -30.52 15.12 -6.88
C ILE A 416 -31.21 14.00 -6.10
N ASP A 417 -32.08 13.27 -6.78
CA ASP A 417 -32.61 11.99 -6.32
C ASP A 417 -32.07 10.86 -7.20
N GLY A 418 -31.37 9.88 -6.61
CA GLY A 418 -30.74 8.79 -7.37
C GLY A 418 -29.51 9.20 -8.16
N GLU A 419 -29.34 8.65 -9.37
CA GLU A 419 -28.24 8.97 -10.28
C GLU A 419 -28.53 10.28 -11.04
N PRO A 420 -27.56 11.19 -11.19
CA PRO A 420 -27.79 12.47 -11.83
C PRO A 420 -27.97 12.30 -13.35
N THR A 421 -29.04 12.85 -13.90
CA THR A 421 -29.30 12.80 -15.34
C THR A 421 -28.71 14.01 -16.08
N VAL A 422 -28.56 13.89 -17.40
CA VAL A 422 -28.24 15.03 -18.27
C VAL A 422 -29.24 16.17 -18.07
N GLU A 423 -30.52 15.84 -17.97
CA GLU A 423 -31.61 16.80 -17.81
C GLU A 423 -31.58 17.50 -16.44
N ASP A 424 -31.15 16.82 -15.37
CA ASP A 424 -30.97 17.44 -14.05
C ASP A 424 -29.87 18.48 -14.08
N VAL A 425 -28.74 18.16 -14.71
CA VAL A 425 -27.60 19.08 -14.84
C VAL A 425 -27.98 20.33 -15.63
N GLU A 426 -28.70 20.20 -16.75
CA GLU A 426 -29.18 21.34 -17.54
C GLU A 426 -30.10 22.27 -16.72
N LYS A 427 -31.00 21.70 -15.91
CA LYS A 427 -31.85 22.48 -15.00
C LYS A 427 -31.02 23.22 -13.97
N PHE A 428 -30.02 22.57 -13.39
CA PHE A 428 -29.18 23.18 -12.35
C PHE A 428 -28.28 24.28 -12.90
N VAL A 429 -27.74 24.11 -14.11
CA VAL A 429 -27.01 25.19 -14.83
C VAL A 429 -27.93 26.40 -15.02
N SER A 430 -29.19 26.18 -15.43
CA SER A 430 -30.16 27.26 -15.59
C SER A 430 -30.43 28.02 -14.28
N VAL A 431 -30.59 27.29 -13.17
CA VAL A 431 -30.73 27.90 -11.83
C VAL A 431 -29.48 28.69 -11.44
N ALA A 432 -28.30 28.11 -11.64
CA ALA A 432 -27.04 28.74 -11.27
C ALA A 432 -26.79 30.06 -12.02
N ILE A 433 -27.10 30.09 -13.32
CA ILE A 433 -27.02 31.30 -14.15
C ILE A 433 -28.03 32.35 -13.67
N ALA A 434 -29.29 31.95 -13.42
CA ALA A 434 -30.34 32.86 -12.96
C ALA A 434 -30.00 33.52 -11.59
N GLN A 435 -29.35 32.77 -10.70
CA GLN A 435 -28.91 33.28 -9.39
C GLN A 435 -27.53 33.96 -9.42
N GLY A 436 -26.88 34.02 -10.59
CA GLY A 436 -25.56 34.64 -10.75
C GLY A 436 -24.47 33.96 -9.90
N CYS A 437 -24.50 32.63 -9.82
CA CYS A 437 -23.57 31.84 -9.01
C CYS A 437 -22.14 31.99 -9.52
N ASP A 438 -21.18 32.08 -8.60
CA ASP A 438 -19.74 32.24 -8.89
C ASP A 438 -18.90 30.99 -8.60
N SER A 439 -19.53 29.97 -8.01
CA SER A 439 -18.92 28.72 -7.59
C SER A 439 -19.98 27.65 -7.39
N VAL A 440 -19.55 26.41 -7.14
CA VAL A 440 -20.44 25.29 -6.78
C VAL A 440 -19.92 24.63 -5.50
N LEU A 441 -20.82 24.36 -4.56
CA LEU A 441 -20.59 23.61 -3.33
C LEU A 441 -21.49 22.38 -3.33
N SER A 442 -20.91 21.18 -3.49
CA SER A 442 -21.67 19.95 -3.33
C SER A 442 -21.50 19.38 -1.92
N VAL A 443 -22.62 19.03 -1.28
CA VAL A 443 -22.66 18.31 0.00
C VAL A 443 -23.55 17.08 -0.14
N GLY A 444 -22.94 15.91 -0.28
CA GLY A 444 -23.70 14.67 -0.50
C GLY A 444 -22.84 13.48 -0.90
N GLY A 445 -23.49 12.42 -1.37
CA GLY A 445 -22.79 11.28 -1.99
C GLY A 445 -22.40 11.54 -3.45
N GLY A 446 -21.86 10.52 -4.10
CA GLY A 446 -21.31 10.61 -5.47
C GLY A 446 -22.23 11.29 -6.49
N SER A 447 -23.53 11.03 -6.47
CA SER A 447 -24.50 11.68 -7.36
C SER A 447 -24.52 13.21 -7.26
N ALA A 448 -24.49 13.75 -6.04
CA ALA A 448 -24.48 15.20 -5.82
C ALA A 448 -23.12 15.81 -6.18
N LEU A 449 -22.03 15.07 -5.98
CA LEU A 449 -20.68 15.51 -6.35
C LEU A 449 -20.52 15.57 -7.88
N ASP A 450 -20.94 14.52 -8.59
CA ASP A 450 -20.87 14.47 -10.05
C ASP A 450 -21.78 15.52 -10.70
N ALA A 451 -23.01 15.69 -10.20
CA ALA A 451 -23.90 16.76 -10.67
C ALA A 451 -23.26 18.15 -10.47
N GLY A 452 -22.74 18.44 -9.28
CA GLY A 452 -22.12 19.74 -9.01
C GLY A 452 -20.86 20.00 -9.85
N LYS A 453 -20.04 18.98 -10.07
CA LYS A 453 -18.86 19.05 -10.94
C LYS A 453 -19.25 19.33 -12.40
N ALA A 454 -20.29 18.66 -12.91
CA ALA A 454 -20.82 18.92 -14.25
C ALA A 454 -21.39 20.33 -14.36
N VAL A 455 -22.18 20.79 -13.38
CA VAL A 455 -22.72 22.15 -13.34
C VAL A 455 -21.60 23.20 -13.34
N ALA A 456 -20.57 23.01 -12.51
CA ALA A 456 -19.41 23.91 -12.45
C ALA A 456 -18.69 24.01 -13.82
N ALA A 457 -18.57 22.90 -14.54
CA ALA A 457 -17.98 22.88 -15.88
C ALA A 457 -18.87 23.55 -16.93
N LEU A 458 -20.20 23.41 -16.83
CA LEU A 458 -21.13 23.85 -17.85
C LEU A 458 -21.58 25.31 -17.71
N ILE A 459 -21.55 25.92 -16.51
CA ILE A 459 -21.92 27.33 -16.36
C ILE A 459 -21.07 28.25 -17.25
N PRO A 460 -19.73 28.15 -17.29
CA PRO A 460 -18.92 28.97 -18.20
C PRO A 460 -19.05 28.57 -19.67
N ASN A 461 -19.58 27.38 -19.96
CA ASN A 461 -19.69 26.79 -21.30
C ASN A 461 -21.15 26.67 -21.78
N HIS A 462 -22.09 27.41 -21.18
CA HIS A 462 -23.54 27.27 -21.38
C HIS A 462 -24.02 27.68 -22.79
N HIS A 463 -23.17 28.31 -23.59
CA HIS A 463 -23.44 28.63 -24.99
C HIS A 463 -23.37 27.40 -25.91
N ARG A 464 -22.82 26.29 -25.42
CA ARG A 464 -22.75 24.99 -26.13
C ARG A 464 -23.82 24.03 -25.62
N ASN A 465 -24.10 23.03 -26.44
CA ASN A 465 -24.96 21.93 -26.03
C ASN A 465 -24.15 20.93 -25.19
N ILE A 466 -24.71 20.39 -24.10
CA ILE A 466 -24.01 19.43 -23.23
C ILE A 466 -23.47 18.20 -23.99
N PHE A 467 -24.16 17.74 -25.04
CA PHE A 467 -23.72 16.65 -25.91
C PHE A 467 -22.45 16.96 -26.71
N ASP A 468 -22.02 18.23 -26.80
CA ASP A 468 -20.71 18.58 -27.34
C ASP A 468 -19.58 18.05 -26.44
N PHE A 469 -19.80 17.97 -25.12
CA PHE A 469 -18.78 17.60 -24.13
C PHE A 469 -18.88 16.15 -23.64
N LEU A 470 -20.03 15.49 -23.80
CA LEU A 470 -20.24 14.12 -23.33
C LEU A 470 -19.37 13.11 -24.11
N GLU A 471 -18.71 12.23 -23.38
CA GLU A 471 -18.09 11.02 -23.90
C GLU A 471 -19.16 9.96 -24.23
N VAL A 472 -18.81 8.93 -25.01
CA VAL A 472 -19.67 7.79 -25.43
C VAL A 472 -20.75 8.12 -26.46
N ILE A 473 -21.62 9.09 -26.18
CA ILE A 473 -22.76 9.45 -27.06
C ILE A 473 -22.65 10.85 -27.68
N GLY A 474 -21.74 11.67 -27.16
CA GLY A 474 -21.52 13.05 -27.60
C GLY A 474 -20.26 13.20 -28.48
N LYS A 475 -19.88 14.45 -28.73
CA LYS A 475 -18.69 14.77 -29.54
C LYS A 475 -17.38 14.68 -28.77
N GLY A 476 -17.42 14.60 -27.44
CA GLY A 476 -16.23 14.55 -26.58
C GLY A 476 -15.26 15.72 -26.78
N LEU A 477 -15.80 16.90 -27.13
CA LEU A 477 -14.98 18.11 -27.32
C LEU A 477 -14.44 18.60 -25.97
N PRO A 478 -13.24 19.20 -25.94
CA PRO A 478 -12.73 19.83 -24.73
C PRO A 478 -13.61 21.03 -24.32
N LEU A 479 -13.58 21.38 -23.03
CA LEU A 479 -14.21 22.60 -22.53
C LEU A 479 -13.53 23.83 -23.13
N GLU A 480 -14.31 24.84 -23.55
CA GLU A 480 -13.78 26.09 -24.12
C GLU A 480 -13.36 27.07 -23.02
N HIS A 481 -14.07 27.04 -21.89
CA HIS A 481 -13.82 27.86 -20.72
C HIS A 481 -13.59 26.98 -19.48
N ASP A 482 -12.72 27.46 -18.59
CA ASP A 482 -12.40 26.77 -17.34
C ASP A 482 -13.64 26.64 -16.45
N PRO A 483 -13.86 25.49 -15.79
CA PRO A 483 -14.95 25.32 -14.83
C PRO A 483 -14.93 26.39 -13.73
N LEU A 484 -16.11 26.71 -13.19
CA LEU A 484 -16.18 27.49 -11.94
C LEU A 484 -15.50 26.73 -10.79
N PRO A 485 -14.99 27.44 -9.76
CA PRO A 485 -14.50 26.80 -8.55
C PRO A 485 -15.52 25.85 -7.93
N PHE A 486 -15.14 24.58 -7.77
CA PHE A 486 -15.98 23.53 -7.22
C PHE A 486 -15.42 23.01 -5.90
N ILE A 487 -16.22 23.05 -4.83
CA ILE A 487 -15.89 22.51 -3.51
C ILE A 487 -16.73 21.25 -3.27
N ALA A 488 -16.07 20.13 -2.97
CA ALA A 488 -16.73 18.85 -2.73
C ALA A 488 -16.69 18.48 -1.24
N VAL A 489 -17.85 18.18 -0.66
CA VAL A 489 -18.02 17.71 0.72
C VAL A 489 -18.74 16.36 0.70
N PRO A 490 -18.00 15.24 0.62
CA PRO A 490 -18.59 13.90 0.58
C PRO A 490 -19.30 13.56 1.90
N THR A 491 -20.50 12.97 1.81
CA THR A 491 -21.24 12.40 2.94
C THR A 491 -21.35 10.87 2.86
N THR A 492 -20.61 10.26 1.93
CA THR A 492 -20.48 8.81 1.72
C THR A 492 -19.04 8.50 1.39
N SER A 493 -18.55 7.32 1.79
CA SER A 493 -17.19 6.86 1.49
C SER A 493 -17.23 5.77 0.42
N GLY A 494 -17.30 6.18 -0.85
CA GLY A 494 -17.36 5.25 -1.98
C GLY A 494 -16.69 5.72 -3.23
N THR A 495 -17.39 6.62 -3.94
CA THR A 495 -17.09 6.94 -5.34
C THR A 495 -15.78 7.69 -5.54
N GLY A 496 -15.22 8.28 -4.46
CA GLY A 496 -14.03 9.12 -4.53
C GLY A 496 -14.18 10.33 -5.47
N SER A 497 -15.41 10.70 -5.87
CA SER A 497 -15.66 11.73 -6.89
C SER A 497 -15.13 13.10 -6.46
N GLU A 498 -15.01 13.36 -5.17
CA GLU A 498 -14.32 14.52 -4.61
C GLU A 498 -12.84 14.60 -5.01
N ALA A 499 -12.23 13.50 -5.48
CA ALA A 499 -10.84 13.42 -5.92
C ALA A 499 -10.67 13.10 -7.40
N THR A 500 -11.74 13.15 -8.21
CA THR A 500 -11.67 12.86 -9.66
C THR A 500 -11.99 14.05 -10.55
N LYS A 501 -11.57 13.94 -11.82
CA LYS A 501 -11.78 14.94 -12.89
C LYS A 501 -12.91 14.59 -13.88
N ASN A 502 -13.72 13.59 -13.57
CA ASN A 502 -14.88 13.17 -14.36
C ASN A 502 -16.17 13.33 -13.54
N ALA A 503 -17.24 13.71 -14.23
CA ALA A 503 -18.61 13.70 -13.71
C ALA A 503 -19.40 12.64 -14.49
N VAL A 504 -19.94 11.63 -13.79
CA VAL A 504 -20.73 10.57 -14.42
C VAL A 504 -22.22 10.94 -14.35
N LEU A 505 -22.89 10.89 -15.49
CA LEU A 505 -24.32 11.20 -15.65
C LEU A 505 -25.05 10.03 -16.31
N LYS A 506 -26.35 9.90 -16.06
CA LYS A 506 -27.24 9.01 -16.81
C LYS A 506 -27.83 9.76 -18.01
N SER A 507 -27.73 9.15 -19.19
CA SER A 507 -28.49 9.61 -20.35
C SER A 507 -29.82 8.87 -20.42
N SER A 508 -30.89 9.54 -20.00
CA SER A 508 -32.25 8.99 -20.01
C SER A 508 -32.69 8.58 -21.43
N GLN A 509 -32.27 9.35 -22.43
CA GLN A 509 -32.56 9.11 -23.84
C GLN A 509 -31.94 7.81 -24.38
N TYR A 510 -30.70 7.49 -23.97
CA TYR A 510 -29.94 6.37 -24.53
C TYR A 510 -29.83 5.17 -23.58
N GLY A 511 -30.26 5.29 -22.33
CA GLY A 511 -30.17 4.21 -21.33
C GLY A 511 -28.72 3.83 -21.02
N LEU A 512 -27.82 4.81 -20.98
CA LEU A 512 -26.38 4.60 -20.80
C LEU A 512 -25.81 5.61 -19.81
N LYS A 513 -24.73 5.22 -19.13
CA LYS A 513 -23.88 6.15 -18.38
C LYS A 513 -22.94 6.87 -19.32
N VAL A 514 -22.84 8.18 -19.14
CA VAL A 514 -22.01 9.09 -19.92
C VAL A 514 -21.17 9.92 -18.95
N SER A 515 -20.10 10.53 -19.44
CA SER A 515 -19.25 11.37 -18.60
C SER A 515 -18.83 12.65 -19.30
N ILE A 516 -18.68 13.71 -18.51
CA ILE A 516 -17.88 14.88 -18.87
C ILE A 516 -16.55 14.75 -18.14
N ARG A 517 -15.44 14.94 -18.86
CA ARG A 517 -14.09 14.80 -18.32
C ARG A 517 -13.22 15.95 -18.81
N HIS A 518 -12.49 16.59 -17.89
CA HIS A 518 -11.51 17.60 -18.25
C HIS A 518 -10.46 17.76 -17.15
N GLU A 519 -9.19 18.01 -17.47
CA GLU A 519 -8.10 18.15 -16.48
C GLU A 519 -8.37 19.22 -15.41
N LYS A 520 -9.18 20.23 -15.74
CA LYS A 520 -9.56 21.33 -14.83
C LYS A 520 -10.84 21.08 -14.03
N MET A 521 -11.43 19.88 -14.11
CA MET A 521 -12.66 19.53 -13.36
C MET A 521 -12.38 18.95 -11.96
N PHE A 522 -11.12 18.87 -11.53
CA PHE A 522 -10.84 18.57 -10.12
C PHE A 522 -11.48 19.63 -9.22
N PRO A 523 -12.05 19.24 -8.07
CA PRO A 523 -12.47 20.22 -7.07
C PRO A 523 -11.30 21.10 -6.66
N VAL A 524 -11.55 22.39 -6.42
CA VAL A 524 -10.53 23.28 -5.83
C VAL A 524 -10.19 22.83 -4.40
N ALA A 525 -11.15 22.17 -3.74
CA ALA A 525 -10.91 21.44 -2.50
C ALA A 525 -11.93 20.30 -2.30
N ALA A 526 -11.44 19.18 -1.79
CA ALA A 526 -12.21 18.10 -1.18
C ALA A 526 -12.16 18.26 0.35
N VAL A 527 -13.30 18.50 0.98
CA VAL A 527 -13.42 18.69 2.44
C VAL A 527 -14.03 17.43 3.05
N LEU A 528 -13.18 16.58 3.62
CA LEU A 528 -13.55 15.28 4.16
C LEU A 528 -13.76 15.39 5.66
N ASP A 529 -15.01 15.24 6.07
CA ASP A 529 -15.39 15.17 7.48
C ASP A 529 -16.10 13.85 7.76
N PRO A 530 -15.41 12.86 8.34
CA PRO A 530 -15.98 11.54 8.62
C PRO A 530 -17.27 11.59 9.44
N THR A 531 -17.49 12.64 10.25
CA THR A 531 -18.71 12.79 11.06
C THR A 531 -19.96 12.93 10.19
N LEU A 532 -19.82 13.46 8.96
CA LEU A 532 -20.94 13.58 8.01
C LEU A 532 -21.37 12.22 7.43
N THR A 533 -20.55 11.19 7.57
CA THR A 533 -20.83 9.84 7.08
C THR A 533 -21.54 8.95 8.12
N LEU A 534 -21.61 9.38 9.39
CA LEU A 534 -22.23 8.59 10.48
C LEU A 534 -23.69 8.23 10.18
N SER A 535 -24.41 9.16 9.53
CA SER A 535 -25.82 8.98 9.14
C SER A 535 -26.03 8.15 7.85
N CYS A 536 -24.95 7.69 7.21
CA CYS A 536 -25.05 6.88 5.99
C CYS A 536 -25.62 5.49 6.31
N PRO A 537 -26.72 5.05 5.67
CA PRO A 537 -27.34 3.76 5.95
C PRO A 537 -26.38 2.57 5.76
N PRO A 538 -26.53 1.46 6.51
CA PRO A 538 -25.69 0.26 6.36
C PRO A 538 -25.63 -0.29 4.93
N SER A 539 -26.77 -0.38 4.23
CA SER A 539 -26.81 -0.88 2.84
C SER A 539 -26.03 0.01 1.87
N VAL A 540 -26.19 1.34 2.00
CA VAL A 540 -25.41 2.30 1.21
C VAL A 540 -23.94 2.17 1.56
N THR A 541 -23.59 2.09 2.84
CA THR A 541 -22.22 1.92 3.34
C THR A 541 -21.55 0.66 2.78
N ALA A 542 -22.28 -0.45 2.70
CA ALA A 542 -21.77 -1.69 2.13
C ALA A 542 -21.47 -1.54 0.63
N HIS A 543 -22.41 -0.98 -0.15
CA HIS A 543 -22.22 -0.81 -1.59
C HIS A 543 -21.07 0.17 -1.90
N VAL A 544 -21.09 1.35 -1.29
CA VAL A 544 -20.07 2.39 -1.52
C VAL A 544 -18.70 1.94 -0.99
N GLY A 545 -18.66 1.23 0.13
CA GLY A 545 -17.39 0.71 0.65
C GLY A 545 -16.77 -0.39 -0.19
N MET A 546 -17.58 -1.25 -0.82
CA MET A 546 -17.07 -2.23 -1.80
C MET A 546 -16.54 -1.55 -3.06
N ASP A 547 -17.19 -0.48 -3.52
CA ASP A 547 -16.66 0.35 -4.62
C ASP A 547 -15.29 0.93 -4.25
N THR A 548 -15.15 1.51 -3.05
CA THR A 548 -13.86 1.96 -2.51
C THR A 548 -12.80 0.86 -2.52
N LEU A 549 -13.11 -0.34 -2.05
CA LEU A 549 -12.16 -1.46 -2.07
C LEU A 549 -11.76 -1.83 -3.50
N CYS A 550 -12.71 -1.90 -4.44
CA CYS A 550 -12.40 -2.12 -5.86
C CYS A 550 -11.49 -1.03 -6.44
N GLN A 551 -11.74 0.24 -6.08
CA GLN A 551 -10.99 1.41 -6.58
C GLN A 551 -9.56 1.52 -6.03
N VAL A 552 -9.21 0.73 -5.01
CA VAL A 552 -7.82 0.61 -4.56
C VAL A 552 -7.18 -0.71 -5.03
N VAL A 553 -7.96 -1.78 -5.16
CA VAL A 553 -7.47 -3.08 -5.65
C VAL A 553 -7.17 -3.05 -7.15
N GLU A 554 -8.10 -2.57 -7.99
CA GLU A 554 -7.91 -2.63 -9.45
C GLU A 554 -6.75 -1.74 -9.93
N PRO A 555 -6.59 -0.48 -9.45
CA PRO A 555 -5.41 0.31 -9.80
C PRO A 555 -4.10 -0.31 -9.33
N TYR A 556 -4.10 -0.96 -8.16
CA TYR A 556 -2.92 -1.70 -7.73
C TYR A 556 -2.61 -2.89 -8.65
N LEU A 557 -3.61 -3.55 -9.19
CA LEU A 557 -3.40 -4.68 -10.09
C LEU A 557 -3.32 -4.28 -11.57
N CYS A 558 -3.40 -2.98 -11.90
CA CYS A 558 -3.52 -2.56 -13.28
C CYS A 558 -2.25 -2.85 -14.10
N CYS A 559 -2.42 -2.97 -15.42
CA CYS A 559 -1.33 -3.23 -16.36
C CYS A 559 -0.35 -2.06 -16.54
N THR A 560 -0.62 -0.90 -15.94
CA THR A 560 0.20 0.32 -15.99
C THR A 560 0.46 0.84 -14.58
N PRO A 561 1.38 0.23 -13.82
CA PRO A 561 1.60 0.57 -12.42
C PRO A 561 2.12 1.99 -12.30
N ASN A 562 1.77 2.64 -11.19
CA ASN A 562 2.21 3.99 -10.88
C ASN A 562 2.62 4.01 -9.40
N PRO A 563 3.88 4.34 -9.05
CA PRO A 563 4.35 4.24 -7.66
C PRO A 563 3.58 5.14 -6.68
N PHE A 564 3.03 6.28 -7.14
CA PHE A 564 2.18 7.13 -6.31
C PHE A 564 0.81 6.48 -6.08
N VAL A 565 0.24 5.88 -7.11
CA VAL A 565 -1.02 5.12 -7.01
C VAL A 565 -0.81 3.88 -6.14
N ASP A 566 0.30 3.17 -6.29
CA ASP A 566 0.63 1.98 -5.48
C ASP A 566 0.69 2.32 -3.99
N ALA A 567 1.31 3.45 -3.63
CA ALA A 567 1.39 3.90 -2.23
C ALA A 567 0.00 4.17 -1.63
N LEU A 568 -0.87 4.87 -2.39
CA LEU A 568 -2.24 5.17 -1.95
C LEU A 568 -3.11 3.92 -1.92
N ALA A 569 -2.99 3.07 -2.94
CA ALA A 569 -3.76 1.84 -3.07
C ALA A 569 -3.46 0.86 -1.94
N LYS A 570 -2.18 0.65 -1.57
CA LYS A 570 -1.82 -0.24 -0.45
C LYS A 570 -2.46 0.20 0.86
N GLU A 571 -2.31 1.49 1.21
CA GLU A 571 -2.91 2.04 2.44
C GLU A 571 -4.45 1.96 2.40
N GLY A 572 -5.04 2.28 1.24
CA GLY A 572 -6.47 2.19 1.01
C GLY A 572 -7.01 0.76 1.15
N ILE A 573 -6.32 -0.26 0.62
CA ILE A 573 -6.70 -1.67 0.76
C ILE A 573 -6.72 -2.06 2.23
N VAL A 574 -5.66 -1.76 2.98
CA VAL A 574 -5.56 -2.13 4.40
C VAL A 574 -6.66 -1.45 5.22
N ARG A 575 -6.94 -0.16 4.99
CA ARG A 575 -8.00 0.58 5.69
C ARG A 575 -9.39 0.06 5.35
N ALA A 576 -9.71 -0.07 4.06
CA ALA A 576 -11.01 -0.57 3.62
C ALA A 576 -11.27 -1.98 4.15
N SER A 577 -10.29 -2.87 4.04
CA SER A 577 -10.43 -4.26 4.46
C SER A 577 -10.63 -4.43 5.96
N ARG A 578 -9.95 -3.62 6.80
CA ARG A 578 -10.12 -3.71 8.26
C ARG A 578 -11.45 -3.11 8.74
N SER A 579 -11.91 -2.03 8.11
CA SER A 579 -12.92 -1.15 8.70
C SER A 579 -14.30 -1.23 8.04
N LEU A 580 -14.43 -1.79 6.83
CA LEU A 580 -15.73 -1.83 6.14
C LEU A 580 -16.81 -2.60 6.91
N ARG A 581 -16.44 -3.73 7.53
CA ARG A 581 -17.38 -4.55 8.33
C ARG A 581 -17.98 -3.75 9.47
N ASP A 582 -17.12 -3.09 10.24
CA ASP A 582 -17.51 -2.28 11.39
C ASP A 582 -18.26 -1.01 10.96
N ALA A 583 -17.90 -0.42 9.82
CA ALA A 583 -18.62 0.73 9.27
C ALA A 583 -20.05 0.36 8.84
N VAL A 584 -20.29 -0.87 8.39
CA VAL A 584 -21.64 -1.36 8.04
C VAL A 584 -22.42 -1.73 9.29
N ALA A 585 -21.81 -2.48 10.21
CA ALA A 585 -22.48 -2.95 11.43
C ALA A 585 -22.79 -1.82 12.42
N ASP A 586 -21.79 -0.98 12.72
CA ASP A 586 -21.81 -0.01 13.82
C ASP A 586 -21.49 1.42 13.37
N GLY A 587 -21.60 1.73 12.07
CA GLY A 587 -21.14 3.00 11.50
C GLY A 587 -21.84 4.26 12.03
N ALA A 588 -22.95 4.16 12.76
CA ALA A 588 -23.59 5.30 13.41
C ALA A 588 -22.84 5.79 14.66
N THR A 589 -22.04 4.91 15.27
CA THR A 589 -21.30 5.18 16.52
C THR A 589 -19.80 4.92 16.38
N ASN A 590 -19.38 4.13 15.39
CA ASN A 590 -17.98 3.81 15.13
C ASN A 590 -17.33 4.84 14.18
N LEU A 591 -16.88 5.95 14.76
CA LEU A 591 -16.22 7.02 14.01
C LEU A 591 -14.87 6.61 13.41
N GLU A 592 -14.14 5.69 14.04
CA GLU A 592 -12.85 5.21 13.53
C GLU A 592 -13.03 4.43 12.23
N ALA A 593 -14.01 3.52 12.17
CA ALA A 593 -14.34 2.80 10.95
C ALA A 593 -14.80 3.73 9.82
N ARG A 594 -15.59 4.77 10.14
CA ARG A 594 -16.00 5.81 9.18
C ARG A 594 -14.82 6.61 8.65
N GLU A 595 -13.89 6.98 9.53
CA GLU A 595 -12.68 7.71 9.16
C GLU A 595 -11.79 6.88 8.23
N ASP A 596 -11.54 5.62 8.57
CA ASP A 596 -10.77 4.71 7.72
C ASP A 596 -11.40 4.56 6.33
N MET A 597 -12.72 4.40 6.26
CA MET A 597 -13.42 4.32 4.98
C MET A 597 -13.35 5.65 4.22
N ALA A 598 -13.44 6.80 4.89
CA ALA A 598 -13.30 8.11 4.24
C ALA A 598 -11.89 8.31 3.66
N VAL A 599 -10.84 7.93 4.40
CA VAL A 599 -9.45 7.94 3.89
C VAL A 599 -9.31 6.99 2.69
N ALA A 600 -9.82 5.76 2.81
CA ALA A 600 -9.74 4.79 1.73
C ALA A 600 -10.49 5.27 0.49
N SER A 601 -11.64 5.92 0.64
CA SER A 601 -12.45 6.40 -0.49
C SER A 601 -11.77 7.53 -1.25
N VAL A 602 -11.20 8.53 -0.55
CA VAL A 602 -10.46 9.60 -1.24
C VAL A 602 -9.19 9.06 -1.90
N MET A 603 -8.51 8.09 -1.29
CA MET A 603 -7.39 7.38 -1.91
C MET A 603 -7.83 6.62 -3.17
N GLY A 604 -8.96 5.92 -3.12
CA GLY A 604 -9.57 5.26 -4.27
C GLY A 604 -9.88 6.23 -5.41
N GLY A 605 -10.44 7.41 -5.10
CA GLY A 605 -10.67 8.47 -6.07
C GLY A 605 -9.37 9.00 -6.70
N LEU A 606 -8.33 9.21 -5.90
CA LEU A 606 -7.00 9.59 -6.40
C LEU A 606 -6.38 8.49 -7.28
N CYS A 607 -6.52 7.22 -6.89
CA CYS A 607 -6.07 6.08 -7.70
C CYS A 607 -6.80 6.05 -9.04
N LEU A 608 -8.13 6.15 -9.03
CA LEU A 608 -8.99 6.22 -10.22
C LEU A 608 -8.62 7.40 -11.14
N ALA A 609 -8.29 8.57 -10.57
CA ALA A 609 -7.95 9.75 -11.36
C ALA A 609 -6.58 9.64 -12.06
N ASN A 610 -5.68 8.81 -11.54
CA ASN A 610 -4.26 8.76 -11.94
C ASN A 610 -3.78 7.39 -12.45
N ALA A 611 -4.66 6.39 -12.44
CA ALA A 611 -4.45 5.08 -13.03
C ALA A 611 -5.74 4.59 -13.70
N LYS A 612 -5.64 3.45 -14.38
CA LYS A 612 -6.81 2.75 -14.90
C LYS A 612 -7.38 1.81 -13.83
N LEU A 613 -8.59 1.34 -14.08
CA LEU A 613 -9.26 0.29 -13.32
C LEU A 613 -9.07 -1.07 -14.02
N GLY A 614 -9.99 -2.00 -13.84
CA GLY A 614 -9.97 -3.30 -14.51
C GLY A 614 -11.35 -3.74 -14.99
N ALA A 615 -11.49 -5.06 -15.15
CA ALA A 615 -12.71 -5.67 -15.69
C ALA A 615 -13.92 -5.54 -14.75
N VAL A 616 -13.73 -5.37 -13.43
CA VAL A 616 -14.85 -5.18 -12.47
C VAL A 616 -15.61 -3.91 -12.83
N HIS A 617 -14.91 -2.78 -12.92
CA HIS A 617 -15.53 -1.52 -13.32
C HIS A 617 -15.95 -1.51 -14.79
N GLY A 618 -15.29 -2.29 -15.66
CA GLY A 618 -15.73 -2.53 -17.04
C GLY A 618 -17.15 -3.06 -17.11
N PHE A 619 -17.44 -4.11 -16.36
CA PHE A 619 -18.80 -4.65 -16.22
C PHE A 619 -19.73 -3.68 -15.49
N ALA A 620 -19.28 -3.08 -14.38
CA ALA A 620 -20.14 -2.23 -13.55
C ALA A 620 -20.65 -0.98 -14.28
N ALA A 621 -19.87 -0.42 -15.21
CA ALA A 621 -20.31 0.66 -16.07
C ALA A 621 -21.43 0.22 -17.04
N VAL A 622 -21.28 -0.95 -17.67
CA VAL A 622 -22.25 -1.50 -18.63
C VAL A 622 -23.54 -1.92 -17.94
N LEU A 623 -23.42 -2.72 -16.87
CA LEU A 623 -24.57 -3.24 -16.12
C LEU A 623 -25.32 -2.10 -15.42
N GLY A 624 -24.60 -1.16 -14.78
CA GLY A 624 -25.22 -0.02 -14.11
C GLY A 624 -25.85 0.99 -15.07
N GLY A 625 -25.44 1.04 -16.35
CA GLY A 625 -26.14 1.82 -17.37
C GLY A 625 -27.44 1.17 -17.82
N ARG A 626 -27.44 -0.17 -17.91
CA ARG A 626 -28.56 -0.95 -18.45
C ARG A 626 -29.65 -1.28 -17.43
N PHE A 627 -29.30 -1.48 -16.16
CA PHE A 627 -30.23 -1.95 -15.12
C PHE A 627 -30.42 -0.89 -14.03
N GLU A 628 -31.65 -0.38 -13.88
CA GLU A 628 -31.93 0.77 -13.00
C GLU A 628 -31.80 0.47 -11.51
N ASN A 629 -31.99 -0.79 -11.10
CA ASN A 629 -31.99 -1.21 -9.70
C ASN A 629 -30.66 -1.84 -9.24
N ALA A 630 -29.57 -1.65 -9.99
CA ALA A 630 -28.29 -2.26 -9.71
C ALA A 630 -27.25 -1.19 -9.32
N PRO A 631 -27.09 -0.88 -8.00
CA PRO A 631 -26.13 0.11 -7.54
C PRO A 631 -24.72 -0.26 -7.98
N HIS A 632 -23.96 0.73 -8.49
CA HIS A 632 -22.62 0.51 -9.03
C HIS A 632 -21.70 -0.29 -8.09
N GLY A 633 -21.60 0.12 -6.83
CA GLY A 633 -20.77 -0.58 -5.84
C GLY A 633 -21.23 -1.99 -5.49
N ALA A 634 -22.53 -2.29 -5.61
CA ALA A 634 -23.06 -3.64 -5.42
C ALA A 634 -22.69 -4.55 -6.62
N ILE A 635 -22.73 -4.02 -7.85
CA ILE A 635 -22.24 -4.73 -9.03
C ILE A 635 -20.74 -4.99 -8.90
N CYS A 636 -19.96 -3.98 -8.51
CA CYS A 636 -18.52 -4.11 -8.25
C CYS A 636 -18.24 -5.21 -7.22
N ALA A 637 -18.99 -5.23 -6.12
CA ALA A 637 -18.87 -6.26 -5.09
C ALA A 637 -19.12 -7.67 -5.64
N CYS A 638 -20.19 -7.86 -6.41
CA CYS A 638 -20.55 -9.16 -7.00
C CYS A 638 -19.51 -9.72 -7.96
N LEU A 639 -18.74 -8.86 -8.63
CA LEU A 639 -17.80 -9.26 -9.67
C LEU A 639 -16.36 -9.37 -9.17
N LEU A 640 -15.98 -8.61 -8.13
CA LEU A 640 -14.61 -8.54 -7.65
C LEU A 640 -13.97 -9.90 -7.34
N PRO A 641 -14.60 -10.84 -6.59
CA PRO A 641 -13.99 -12.14 -6.30
C PRO A 641 -13.68 -12.94 -7.58
N PHE A 642 -14.63 -12.97 -8.52
CA PHE A 642 -14.53 -13.77 -9.74
C PHE A 642 -13.55 -13.18 -10.75
N VAL A 643 -13.54 -11.85 -10.91
CA VAL A 643 -12.54 -11.17 -11.76
C VAL A 643 -11.14 -11.34 -11.16
N PHE A 644 -11.00 -11.21 -9.83
CA PHE A 644 -9.72 -11.38 -9.14
C PHE A 644 -9.17 -12.80 -9.34
N GLU A 645 -10.01 -13.81 -9.13
CA GLU A 645 -9.65 -15.21 -9.36
C GLU A 645 -9.30 -15.49 -10.82
N LYS A 646 -10.15 -15.06 -11.77
CA LYS A 646 -9.94 -15.33 -13.19
C LYS A 646 -8.66 -14.69 -13.72
N ASN A 647 -8.38 -13.45 -13.32
CA ASN A 647 -7.13 -12.78 -13.66
C ASN A 647 -5.91 -13.57 -13.15
N ALA A 648 -5.94 -14.04 -11.91
CA ALA A 648 -4.86 -14.82 -11.34
C ALA A 648 -4.67 -16.17 -12.06
N GLN A 649 -5.76 -16.89 -12.37
CA GLN A 649 -5.71 -18.15 -13.12
C GLN A 649 -5.05 -17.96 -14.51
N CYS A 650 -5.49 -16.95 -15.27
CA CYS A 650 -4.91 -16.68 -16.59
C CYS A 650 -3.43 -16.25 -16.51
N LEU A 651 -3.04 -15.54 -15.45
CA LEU A 651 -1.63 -15.21 -15.21
C LEU A 651 -0.81 -16.45 -14.82
N GLN A 652 -1.37 -17.39 -14.05
CA GLN A 652 -0.71 -18.66 -13.72
C GLN A 652 -0.48 -19.52 -14.96
N GLU A 653 -1.49 -19.65 -15.82
CA GLU A 653 -1.37 -20.33 -17.12
C GLU A 653 -0.27 -19.69 -17.97
N LYS A 654 -0.26 -18.36 -18.07
CA LYS A 654 0.76 -17.61 -18.82
C LYS A 654 2.16 -17.75 -18.24
N ALA A 655 2.30 -17.89 -16.92
CA ALA A 655 3.58 -18.16 -16.27
C ALA A 655 4.07 -19.60 -16.50
N ALA A 656 3.17 -20.55 -16.74
CA ALA A 656 3.50 -21.97 -16.97
C ALA A 656 3.97 -22.27 -18.41
N THR A 657 3.60 -21.47 -19.41
CA THR A 657 3.89 -21.70 -20.84
C THR A 657 5.33 -21.42 -21.30
N GLY A 658 6.32 -21.39 -20.40
CA GLY A 658 7.73 -21.14 -20.76
C GLY A 658 8.51 -22.45 -20.96
N ASP A 659 8.93 -22.74 -22.18
CA ASP A 659 9.70 -23.94 -22.59
C ASP A 659 11.23 -23.72 -22.66
N GLY A 660 11.75 -22.62 -22.10
CA GLY A 660 13.18 -22.45 -21.84
C GLY A 660 14.08 -22.22 -23.06
N GLY A 661 13.52 -21.85 -24.23
CA GLY A 661 14.28 -21.70 -25.48
C GLY A 661 14.44 -20.28 -26.05
N SER A 662 13.67 -19.28 -25.60
CA SER A 662 13.63 -17.95 -26.23
C SER A 662 13.50 -16.80 -25.22
N LEU A 663 14.34 -15.76 -25.37
CA LEU A 663 14.37 -14.55 -24.53
C LEU A 663 13.01 -13.82 -24.45
N LEU A 664 12.17 -13.92 -25.49
CA LEU A 664 10.83 -13.35 -25.50
C LEU A 664 9.89 -14.09 -24.53
N HIS A 665 9.98 -15.42 -24.46
CA HIS A 665 9.19 -16.24 -23.54
C HIS A 665 9.52 -15.94 -22.08
N ASP A 666 10.79 -15.64 -21.77
CA ASP A 666 11.21 -15.29 -20.41
C ASP A 666 10.62 -13.95 -19.92
N SER A 667 10.52 -12.96 -20.81
CA SER A 667 9.94 -11.65 -20.47
C SER A 667 8.44 -11.71 -20.16
N VAL A 668 7.70 -12.51 -20.93
CA VAL A 668 6.24 -12.69 -20.77
C VAL A 668 5.92 -13.47 -19.50
N ARG A 669 6.72 -14.50 -19.20
CA ARG A 669 6.62 -15.27 -17.96
C ARG A 669 6.92 -14.39 -16.75
N LEU A 670 7.98 -13.57 -16.81
CA LEU A 670 8.37 -12.68 -15.71
C LEU A 670 7.27 -11.63 -15.42
N ASP A 671 6.68 -11.02 -16.45
CA ASP A 671 5.52 -10.13 -16.32
C ASP A 671 4.36 -10.79 -15.56
N ALA A 672 4.04 -12.04 -15.92
CA ALA A 672 2.97 -12.79 -15.28
C ALA A 672 3.28 -13.09 -13.80
N LEU A 673 4.51 -13.50 -13.47
CA LEU A 673 4.94 -13.76 -12.10
C LEU A 673 4.92 -12.50 -11.22
N VAL A 674 5.35 -11.35 -11.75
CA VAL A 674 5.30 -10.07 -11.03
C VAL A 674 3.86 -9.68 -10.72
N LYS A 675 2.95 -9.82 -11.69
CA LYS A 675 1.53 -9.55 -11.45
C LYS A 675 0.95 -10.49 -10.41
N LEU A 676 1.23 -11.80 -10.47
CA LEU A 676 0.79 -12.77 -9.46
C LEU A 676 1.28 -12.41 -8.05
N ALA A 677 2.52 -11.94 -7.90
CA ALA A 677 3.03 -11.46 -6.61
C ALA A 677 2.20 -10.28 -6.07
N ARG A 678 1.71 -9.38 -6.94
CA ARG A 678 0.81 -8.28 -6.53
C ARG A 678 -0.55 -8.80 -6.10
N PHE A 679 -1.13 -9.81 -6.76
CA PHE A 679 -2.37 -10.47 -6.31
C PHE A 679 -2.19 -11.12 -4.92
N GLN A 680 -1.06 -11.78 -4.69
CA GLN A 680 -0.72 -12.34 -3.38
C GLN A 680 -0.61 -11.22 -2.32
N GLU A 681 0.04 -10.11 -2.65
CA GLU A 681 0.16 -8.97 -1.74
C GLU A 681 -1.21 -8.37 -1.38
N VAL A 682 -2.11 -8.21 -2.36
CA VAL A 682 -3.50 -7.79 -2.11
C VAL A 682 -4.19 -8.77 -1.16
N SER A 683 -4.03 -10.07 -1.39
CA SER A 683 -4.61 -11.12 -0.53
C SER A 683 -4.13 -11.03 0.92
N ARG A 684 -2.84 -10.76 1.13
CA ARG A 684 -2.25 -10.54 2.47
C ARG A 684 -2.75 -9.26 3.12
N MET A 685 -2.83 -8.16 2.37
CA MET A 685 -3.35 -6.88 2.89
C MET A 685 -4.82 -6.98 3.28
N MET A 686 -5.64 -7.64 2.47
CA MET A 686 -7.07 -7.80 2.75
C MET A 686 -7.34 -8.70 3.95
N THR A 687 -6.64 -9.82 4.05
CA THR A 687 -6.83 -10.80 5.12
C THR A 687 -6.15 -10.42 6.43
N GLY A 688 -5.15 -9.54 6.39
CA GLY A 688 -4.23 -9.30 7.49
C GLY A 688 -3.31 -10.50 7.81
N ASN A 689 -3.37 -11.57 7.00
CA ASN A 689 -2.53 -12.75 7.16
C ASN A 689 -1.34 -12.68 6.21
N SER A 690 -0.13 -12.63 6.76
CA SER A 690 1.11 -12.50 6.00
C SER A 690 1.38 -13.70 5.08
N THR A 691 0.83 -14.88 5.39
CA THR A 691 0.97 -16.09 4.56
C THR A 691 -0.15 -16.24 3.54
N ALA A 692 -1.11 -15.32 3.48
CA ALA A 692 -2.32 -15.50 2.68
C ALA A 692 -1.98 -15.74 1.20
N ASP A 693 -2.58 -16.79 0.63
CA ASP A 693 -2.55 -17.03 -0.82
C ASP A 693 -3.70 -16.35 -1.57
N ILE A 694 -3.60 -16.36 -2.91
CA ILE A 694 -4.63 -15.77 -3.78
C ILE A 694 -6.00 -16.40 -3.52
N ALA A 695 -6.07 -17.71 -3.27
CA ALA A 695 -7.32 -18.40 -3.00
C ALA A 695 -7.92 -18.01 -1.64
N GLU A 696 -7.09 -17.75 -0.63
CA GLU A 696 -7.49 -17.15 0.65
C GLU A 696 -8.02 -15.73 0.47
N GLY A 697 -7.40 -14.93 -0.41
CA GLY A 697 -7.89 -13.61 -0.79
C GLY A 697 -9.29 -13.67 -1.42
N VAL A 698 -9.52 -14.60 -2.36
CA VAL A 698 -10.83 -14.84 -2.99
C VAL A 698 -11.88 -15.28 -1.95
N ARG A 699 -11.52 -16.23 -1.06
CA ARG A 699 -12.40 -16.66 0.03
C ARG A 699 -12.76 -15.51 0.97
N TRP A 700 -11.79 -14.64 1.27
CA TRP A 700 -12.01 -13.47 2.11
C TRP A 700 -12.99 -12.49 1.46
N LEU A 701 -12.87 -12.24 0.15
CA LEU A 701 -13.79 -11.37 -0.59
C LEU A 701 -15.23 -11.91 -0.55
N HIS A 702 -15.42 -13.22 -0.78
CA HIS A 702 -16.74 -13.86 -0.63
C HIS A 702 -17.27 -13.76 0.81
N GLY A 703 -16.40 -13.96 1.81
CA GLY A 703 -16.75 -13.78 3.21
C GLY A 703 -17.21 -12.36 3.50
N LEU A 704 -16.46 -11.36 3.05
CA LEU A 704 -16.81 -9.94 3.21
C LEU A 704 -18.19 -9.64 2.62
N MET A 705 -18.46 -10.04 1.39
CA MET A 705 -19.75 -9.81 0.73
C MET A 705 -20.92 -10.39 1.53
N ARG A 706 -20.78 -11.62 2.02
CA ARG A 706 -21.81 -12.27 2.86
C ARG A 706 -22.01 -11.48 4.15
N ASP A 707 -20.93 -11.10 4.81
CA ASP A 707 -20.99 -10.53 6.15
C ASP A 707 -21.55 -9.09 6.15
N ILE A 708 -21.43 -8.36 5.02
CA ILE A 708 -22.06 -7.04 4.81
C ILE A 708 -23.36 -7.10 4.00
N ASN A 709 -23.91 -8.30 3.76
CA ASN A 709 -25.20 -8.55 3.10
C ASN A 709 -25.33 -7.98 1.67
N ILE A 710 -24.30 -8.16 0.83
CA ILE A 710 -24.39 -7.81 -0.60
C ILE A 710 -25.38 -8.76 -1.32
N PRO A 711 -26.42 -8.24 -2.02
CA PRO A 711 -27.32 -9.09 -2.82
C PRO A 711 -26.58 -9.73 -4.00
N SER A 712 -27.01 -10.91 -4.46
CA SER A 712 -26.41 -11.53 -5.65
C SER A 712 -26.68 -10.70 -6.91
N LEU A 713 -25.86 -10.88 -7.95
CA LEU A 713 -26.03 -10.15 -9.20
C LEU A 713 -27.38 -10.45 -9.86
N SER A 714 -27.89 -11.68 -9.74
CA SER A 714 -29.22 -12.06 -10.22
C SER A 714 -30.37 -11.33 -9.50
N VAL A 715 -30.19 -10.95 -8.22
CA VAL A 715 -31.17 -10.12 -7.49
C VAL A 715 -31.10 -8.66 -7.95
N LEU A 716 -29.89 -8.15 -8.18
CA LEU A 716 -29.66 -6.78 -8.66
C LEU A 716 -30.11 -6.60 -10.12
N CYS A 717 -29.95 -7.65 -10.94
CA CYS A 717 -30.26 -7.68 -12.36
C CYS A 717 -31.16 -8.88 -12.71
N PRO A 718 -32.46 -8.88 -12.33
CA PRO A 718 -33.36 -10.05 -12.52
C PRO A 718 -33.50 -10.49 -13.97
N GLU A 719 -33.48 -9.55 -14.91
CA GLU A 719 -33.51 -9.84 -16.35
C GLU A 719 -32.28 -10.63 -16.79
N LEU A 720 -31.11 -10.31 -16.24
CA LEU A 720 -29.88 -11.04 -16.54
C LEU A 720 -29.87 -12.42 -15.88
N GLY A 721 -30.40 -12.52 -14.66
CA GLY A 721 -30.60 -13.78 -13.97
C GLY A 721 -31.52 -14.74 -14.74
N SER A 722 -32.61 -14.23 -15.32
CA SER A 722 -33.53 -15.06 -16.12
C SER A 722 -32.90 -15.54 -17.43
N ILE A 723 -32.11 -14.69 -18.09
CA ILE A 723 -31.32 -15.08 -19.28
C ILE A 723 -30.33 -16.20 -18.94
N ALA A 724 -29.68 -16.10 -17.78
CA ALA A 724 -28.70 -17.10 -17.32
C ALA A 724 -29.34 -18.42 -16.85
N THR A 725 -30.66 -18.49 -16.65
CA THR A 725 -31.38 -19.71 -16.22
C THR A 725 -32.40 -20.24 -17.24
N GLN A 726 -32.33 -19.75 -18.49
CA GLN A 726 -33.29 -20.03 -19.56
C GLN A 726 -34.76 -19.72 -19.19
N GLY A 727 -34.99 -18.82 -18.23
CA GLY A 727 -36.34 -18.51 -17.73
C GLY A 727 -37.06 -19.66 -17.03
N THR A 728 -36.35 -20.73 -16.64
CA THR A 728 -36.95 -21.87 -15.94
C THR A 728 -36.99 -21.65 -14.43
N SER A 729 -38.12 -21.99 -13.79
CA SER A 729 -38.27 -21.95 -12.33
C SER A 729 -37.37 -22.97 -11.60
N ALA A 730 -36.72 -23.88 -12.34
CA ALA A 730 -35.84 -24.93 -11.82
C ALA A 730 -34.37 -24.48 -11.67
N GLY A 731 -34.00 -23.26 -12.06
CA GLY A 731 -32.65 -22.72 -11.80
C GLY A 731 -31.51 -23.41 -12.55
N VAL A 732 -31.77 -24.05 -13.69
CA VAL A 732 -30.72 -24.67 -14.51
C VAL A 732 -29.88 -23.57 -15.17
N LYS A 733 -28.64 -23.39 -14.70
CA LYS A 733 -27.70 -22.43 -15.31
C LYS A 733 -27.41 -22.82 -16.76
N VAL A 734 -27.43 -21.83 -17.67
CA VAL A 734 -27.00 -22.01 -19.06
C VAL A 734 -25.55 -22.49 -19.10
N SER A 735 -25.23 -23.41 -20.02
CA SER A 735 -23.85 -23.79 -20.25
C SER A 735 -23.05 -22.62 -20.85
N LEU A 736 -21.74 -22.63 -20.71
CA LEU A 736 -20.88 -21.61 -21.34
C LEU A 736 -21.13 -21.52 -22.86
N ALA A 737 -21.30 -22.66 -23.54
CA ALA A 737 -21.63 -22.70 -24.97
C ALA A 737 -22.96 -21.99 -25.28
N GLN A 738 -24.00 -22.25 -24.49
CA GLN A 738 -25.30 -21.58 -24.64
C GLN A 738 -25.22 -20.08 -24.34
N ALA A 739 -24.44 -19.69 -23.34
CA ALA A 739 -24.24 -18.29 -22.98
C ALA A 739 -23.48 -17.52 -24.08
N LEU A 740 -22.48 -18.16 -24.69
CA LEU A 740 -21.72 -17.60 -25.81
C LEU A 740 -22.58 -17.38 -27.05
N GLU A 741 -23.66 -18.14 -27.25
CA GLU A 741 -24.60 -17.96 -28.36
C GLU A 741 -25.71 -16.94 -28.05
N ASN A 742 -25.90 -16.56 -26.77
CA ASN A 742 -26.95 -15.63 -26.38
C ASN A 742 -26.60 -14.18 -26.77
N GLN A 743 -27.40 -13.58 -27.65
CA GLN A 743 -27.15 -12.22 -28.17
C GLN A 743 -27.11 -11.14 -27.07
N ALA A 744 -27.94 -11.24 -26.03
CA ALA A 744 -27.98 -10.24 -24.97
C ALA A 744 -26.71 -10.28 -24.12
N LEU A 745 -26.20 -11.49 -23.80
CA LEU A 745 -24.93 -11.68 -23.10
C LEU A 745 -23.75 -11.24 -23.99
N GLN A 746 -23.74 -11.62 -25.28
CA GLN A 746 -22.71 -11.17 -26.21
C GLN A 746 -22.60 -9.64 -26.28
N ALA A 747 -23.73 -8.91 -26.27
CA ALA A 747 -23.74 -7.46 -26.26
C ALA A 747 -23.11 -6.89 -24.98
N ILE A 748 -23.42 -7.45 -23.81
CA ILE A 748 -22.84 -7.04 -22.52
C ILE A 748 -21.32 -7.30 -22.51
N ILE A 749 -20.88 -8.47 -22.94
CA ILE A 749 -19.45 -8.82 -22.98
C ILE A 749 -18.70 -7.91 -23.97
N THR A 750 -19.28 -7.67 -25.14
CA THR A 750 -18.66 -6.76 -26.14
C THR A 750 -18.53 -5.34 -25.60
N ALA A 751 -19.58 -4.81 -24.96
CA ALA A 751 -19.54 -3.50 -24.32
C ALA A 751 -18.50 -3.46 -23.19
N THR A 752 -18.40 -4.53 -22.39
CA THR A 752 -17.42 -4.65 -21.30
C THR A 752 -15.99 -4.67 -21.84
N MET A 753 -15.71 -5.41 -22.90
CA MET A 753 -14.39 -5.43 -23.56
C MET A 753 -13.99 -4.04 -24.08
N ASN A 754 -14.97 -3.27 -24.59
CA ASN A 754 -14.74 -1.94 -25.15
C ASN A 754 -14.66 -0.84 -24.07
N ALA A 755 -15.10 -1.10 -22.85
CA ALA A 755 -15.09 -0.15 -21.75
C ALA A 755 -13.65 0.32 -21.45
N SER A 756 -13.49 1.62 -21.20
CA SER A 756 -12.18 2.22 -20.94
C SER A 756 -11.51 1.63 -19.68
N SER A 757 -12.30 1.31 -18.65
CA SER A 757 -11.84 0.65 -17.42
C SER A 757 -11.18 -0.69 -17.68
N THR A 758 -11.77 -1.55 -18.52
CA THR A 758 -11.24 -2.89 -18.85
C THR A 758 -9.85 -2.84 -19.46
N LYS A 759 -9.50 -1.74 -20.14
CA LYS A 759 -8.16 -1.53 -20.73
C LYS A 759 -7.04 -1.40 -19.71
N GLY A 760 -7.35 -1.29 -18.41
CA GLY A 760 -6.37 -1.33 -17.33
C GLY A 760 -6.20 -2.70 -16.68
N ASN A 761 -7.00 -3.70 -17.04
CA ASN A 761 -6.96 -5.03 -16.42
C ASN A 761 -5.54 -5.66 -16.55
N PRO A 762 -5.01 -6.36 -15.52
CA PRO A 762 -3.64 -6.90 -15.51
C PRO A 762 -3.32 -7.82 -16.68
N ILE A 763 -4.34 -8.51 -17.20
CA ILE A 763 -4.28 -9.43 -18.32
C ILE A 763 -5.50 -9.20 -19.21
N VAL A 764 -5.36 -9.34 -20.52
CA VAL A 764 -6.50 -9.25 -21.43
C VAL A 764 -7.32 -10.53 -21.29
N LEU A 765 -8.58 -10.41 -20.85
CA LEU A 765 -9.51 -11.52 -20.75
C LEU A 765 -10.24 -11.73 -22.08
N SER A 766 -10.36 -12.98 -22.51
CA SER A 766 -11.12 -13.35 -23.71
C SER A 766 -12.63 -13.19 -23.50
N ARG A 767 -13.40 -13.26 -24.59
CA ARG A 767 -14.87 -13.24 -24.54
C ARG A 767 -15.41 -14.39 -23.68
N GLU A 768 -14.82 -15.57 -23.82
CA GLU A 768 -15.17 -16.77 -23.05
C GLU A 768 -14.89 -16.55 -21.56
N GLN A 769 -13.70 -16.04 -21.22
CA GLN A 769 -13.31 -15.79 -19.83
C GLN A 769 -14.18 -14.72 -19.15
N LEU A 770 -14.53 -13.64 -19.85
CA LEU A 770 -15.47 -12.64 -19.34
C LEU A 770 -16.89 -13.21 -19.20
N THR A 771 -17.31 -14.10 -20.11
CA THR A 771 -18.61 -14.78 -20.03
C THR A 771 -18.66 -15.70 -18.80
N GLU A 772 -17.59 -16.45 -18.53
CA GLU A 772 -17.47 -17.29 -17.33
C GLU A 772 -17.60 -16.47 -16.04
N VAL A 773 -16.86 -15.37 -15.93
CA VAL A 773 -16.94 -14.45 -14.78
C VAL A 773 -18.37 -13.98 -14.56
N LEU A 774 -19.06 -13.56 -15.63
CA LEU A 774 -20.44 -13.08 -15.53
C LEU A 774 -21.39 -14.19 -15.06
N LEU A 775 -21.27 -15.40 -15.60
CA LEU A 775 -22.10 -16.55 -15.21
C LEU A 775 -21.85 -17.04 -13.79
N GLN A 776 -20.62 -16.89 -13.29
CA GLN A 776 -20.28 -17.23 -11.90
C GLN A 776 -20.87 -16.22 -10.92
N ALA A 777 -20.89 -14.93 -11.29
CA ALA A 777 -21.48 -13.86 -10.49
C ALA A 777 -23.02 -13.89 -10.42
N LEU A 778 -23.67 -14.45 -11.45
CA LEU A 778 -25.12 -14.68 -11.54
C LEU A 778 -25.57 -15.91 -10.74
#